data_AF-A0AAW1Z3P8-F1
#
_entry.id   AF-A0AAW1Z3P8-F1
#
_cell.length_a   1.000
_cell.length_b   1.000
_cell.length_c   1.000
_cell.angle_alpha   90.00
_cell.angle_beta   90.00
_cell.angle_gamma   90.00
#
_symmetry.space_group_name_H-M   'P 1'
#
loop_
_entity.id
_entity.type
_entity.pdbx_description
1 polymer ?
#
loop_
_entity_poly.entity_id
_entity_poly.type
_entity_poly.pdbx_seq_one_letter_code
_entity_poly.pdbx_strand_id
1 'polypeptide(L)'
;MATTLHEFTQFVDPKTFPRVLQIQSGFYYQGCVYEMFGRECSLATGDLLKVIDFAITRFTARSSNSTEIDIPVEYPGLFKLVSDSQPYRSIEEIAVSLKIGSHRLGQPVFLSGLEIQLPQGVIRERDSFRITAVTHELNAGRVQCELLHREPRFCFSLSFSQQGHFTECEDDQFYSLKEIAEWKISKGRKRTVTEVKAPAKKDFLFSSLLENVSGELTLTPVYELKAVSSLSEKILLIPSNLDVEVVDVTEQFDCDSFVQPLSLSDVFKRPPEFFPVVAKLSNERHFKLSPELESLFDSNQVIIHHAFYAKRILASETCRESTRHFLIPESYNGRFKRRPRQFPTAYDLERARSETEQIRVVATREFESVYSGLASVQAGDEFIVAKGKSCAVSCNGIEKATDAFECLKVTEKSHGNEVKEPVCLPMCLEGGFMELVKDKRQYTIAEICRWFPLPFNVKVSVRDLSLKVDVLAGVPGLRIEEEISDPCLLVSNDELSEFREVPINRTDLILSIKQHWAGENPKYSVKSAIEEISEDCYYTLRRYAVATVTPPPRPPKKPKQPPPRPPKMLSSRSESANSDNSSCSPKSLRVEPFKQDDFMQCSDSKNGNDKKIPSSPDTFPKPILQKALAKGRSLDDMSIGKNEDDDTDVHDYEYIDEDQLDNIRKAYNEQHVNVGVKGKPSNTI
;
A
#
# COMPACT_ATOMS: atom_id res chain seq x y z
N MET A 1 -33.36 -7.97 -24.35
CA MET A 1 -33.69 -6.56 -24.69
C MET A 1 -32.39 -5.79 -24.78
N ALA A 2 -32.32 -4.73 -25.57
CA ALA A 2 -31.14 -3.87 -25.61
C ALA A 2 -31.03 -3.08 -24.29
N THR A 3 -29.81 -2.90 -23.81
CA THR A 3 -29.46 -2.10 -22.63
C THR A 3 -28.20 -1.31 -22.94
N THR A 4 -27.97 -0.17 -22.28
CA THR A 4 -26.69 0.52 -22.44
C THR A 4 -25.53 -0.34 -21.92
N LEU A 5 -24.35 -0.20 -22.51
CA LEU A 5 -23.13 -0.88 -22.04
C LEU A 5 -22.83 -0.57 -20.56
N HIS A 6 -23.16 0.65 -20.12
CA HIS A 6 -23.06 1.08 -18.74
C HIS A 6 -23.99 0.29 -17.82
N GLU A 7 -25.28 0.18 -18.14
CA GLU A 7 -26.25 -0.61 -17.35
C GLU A 7 -25.88 -2.09 -17.31
N PHE A 8 -25.52 -2.69 -18.46
CA PHE A 8 -25.03 -4.06 -18.50
C PHE A 8 -23.85 -4.24 -17.53
N THR A 9 -22.86 -3.35 -17.62
CA THR A 9 -21.66 -3.39 -16.78
C THR A 9 -22.01 -3.20 -15.30
N GLN A 10 -23.03 -2.40 -14.94
CA GLN A 10 -23.49 -2.27 -13.55
C GLN A 10 -24.17 -3.53 -13.02
N PHE A 11 -25.04 -4.20 -13.79
CA PHE A 11 -25.87 -5.29 -13.26
C PHE A 11 -25.34 -6.71 -13.45
N VAL A 12 -24.40 -6.96 -14.38
CA VAL A 12 -23.87 -8.33 -14.63
C VAL A 12 -23.09 -8.90 -13.44
N ASP A 13 -23.42 -10.12 -12.97
CA ASP A 13 -22.61 -10.81 -11.95
C ASP A 13 -21.28 -11.28 -12.59
N PRO A 14 -20.10 -10.87 -12.07
CA PRO A 14 -18.80 -11.31 -12.56
C PRO A 14 -18.62 -12.84 -12.63
N LYS A 15 -19.32 -13.60 -11.77
CA LYS A 15 -19.27 -15.07 -11.79
C LYS A 15 -19.88 -15.68 -13.05
N THR A 16 -20.64 -14.89 -13.82
CA THR A 16 -21.33 -15.35 -15.03
C THR A 16 -20.57 -15.06 -16.32
N PHE A 17 -19.31 -14.62 -16.25
CA PHE A 17 -18.43 -14.55 -17.41
C PHE A 17 -17.91 -15.94 -17.82
N PRO A 18 -17.60 -16.16 -19.11
CA PRO A 18 -17.70 -15.20 -20.22
C PRO A 18 -19.15 -14.94 -20.68
N ARG A 19 -19.39 -13.75 -21.24
CA ARG A 19 -20.67 -13.32 -21.82
C ARG A 19 -20.46 -12.88 -23.27
N VAL A 20 -21.37 -13.22 -24.18
CA VAL A 20 -21.34 -12.75 -25.57
C VAL A 20 -22.35 -11.61 -25.73
N LEU A 21 -21.84 -10.43 -26.08
CA LEU A 21 -22.64 -9.24 -26.38
C LEU A 21 -22.69 -9.02 -27.89
N GLN A 22 -23.87 -8.65 -28.39
CA GLN A 22 -24.05 -8.11 -29.73
C GLN A 22 -24.27 -6.60 -29.68
N ILE A 23 -23.45 -5.84 -30.41
CA ILE A 23 -23.63 -4.40 -30.61
C ILE A 23 -24.90 -4.15 -31.43
N GLN A 24 -25.86 -3.39 -30.90
CA GLN A 24 -27.09 -3.01 -31.63
C GLN A 24 -26.96 -1.63 -32.24
N SER A 25 -26.64 -0.63 -31.41
CA SER A 25 -26.54 0.77 -31.81
C SER A 25 -25.46 1.48 -30.99
N GLY A 26 -25.04 2.66 -31.43
CA GLY A 26 -24.14 3.54 -30.69
C GLY A 26 -23.84 4.80 -31.48
N PHE A 27 -23.66 5.91 -30.78
CA PHE A 27 -23.34 7.20 -31.41
C PHE A 27 -21.84 7.49 -31.30
N TYR A 28 -21.11 7.20 -32.37
CA TYR A 28 -19.67 7.46 -32.48
C TYR A 28 -19.41 8.58 -33.48
N TYR A 29 -18.57 9.56 -33.12
CA TYR A 29 -18.29 10.69 -34.00
C TYR A 29 -17.43 10.26 -35.21
N GLN A 30 -17.94 10.47 -36.42
CA GLN A 30 -17.31 10.00 -37.64
C GLN A 30 -15.99 10.76 -37.90
N GLY A 31 -14.87 10.05 -37.74
CA GLY A 31 -13.52 10.62 -37.68
C GLY A 31 -12.71 10.06 -36.50
N CYS A 32 -13.39 9.57 -35.46
CA CYS A 32 -12.77 8.79 -34.40
C CYS A 32 -12.71 7.31 -34.81
N VAL A 33 -11.66 6.92 -35.55
CA VAL A 33 -10.99 5.69 -35.13
C VAL A 33 -10.54 5.99 -33.71
N TYR A 34 -11.00 5.22 -32.73
CA TYR A 34 -10.54 5.46 -31.37
C TYR A 34 -9.03 5.25 -31.35
N GLU A 35 -8.23 6.29 -31.09
CA GLU A 35 -7.07 6.09 -30.25
C GLU A 35 -7.60 6.01 -28.82
N MET A 36 -8.06 4.83 -28.39
CA MET A 36 -8.31 4.58 -26.97
C MET A 36 -6.95 4.52 -26.28
N PHE A 37 -6.42 5.69 -25.91
CA PHE A 37 -5.05 5.85 -25.42
C PHE A 37 -4.01 5.24 -26.39
N GLY A 38 -4.20 5.48 -27.69
CA GLY A 38 -3.37 4.92 -28.77
C GLY A 38 -3.86 3.58 -29.36
N ARG A 39 -5.08 3.14 -29.06
CA ARG A 39 -5.59 1.79 -29.46
C ARG A 39 -6.80 1.83 -30.37
N GLU A 40 -6.59 1.53 -31.65
CA GLU A 40 -7.63 1.40 -32.68
C GLU A 40 -8.68 0.33 -32.34
N CYS A 41 -9.90 0.78 -32.04
CA CYS A 41 -11.07 -0.08 -31.87
C CYS A 41 -12.25 0.48 -32.67
N SER A 42 -12.83 -0.35 -33.54
CA SER A 42 -14.06 -0.05 -34.28
C SER A 42 -15.14 -1.05 -33.90
N LEU A 43 -16.29 -0.56 -33.46
CA LEU A 43 -17.47 -1.37 -33.12
C LEU A 43 -18.60 -1.06 -34.11
N ALA A 44 -18.95 -2.01 -34.96
CA ALA A 44 -20.06 -1.92 -35.90
C ALA A 44 -21.33 -2.58 -35.34
N THR A 45 -22.50 -2.12 -35.78
CA THR A 45 -23.78 -2.80 -35.51
C THR A 45 -23.73 -4.23 -36.03
N GLY A 46 -24.04 -5.19 -35.15
CA GLY A 46 -23.99 -6.62 -35.42
C GLY A 46 -22.73 -7.32 -34.89
N ASP A 47 -21.68 -6.58 -34.53
CA ASP A 47 -20.44 -7.16 -33.99
C ASP A 47 -20.68 -7.95 -32.71
N LEU A 48 -19.97 -9.08 -32.60
CA LEU A 48 -20.01 -9.99 -31.46
C LEU A 48 -18.73 -9.87 -30.62
N LEU A 49 -18.93 -9.58 -29.34
CA LEU A 49 -17.89 -9.39 -28.33
C LEU A 49 -18.05 -10.40 -27.19
N LYS A 50 -17.09 -11.30 -27.01
CA LYS A 50 -17.00 -12.15 -25.82
C LYS A 50 -16.34 -11.35 -24.69
N VAL A 51 -17.14 -10.78 -23.80
CA VAL A 51 -16.67 -10.18 -22.55
C VAL A 51 -16.17 -11.29 -21.63
N ILE A 52 -14.90 -11.22 -21.25
CA ILE A 52 -14.22 -12.21 -20.41
C ILE A 52 -14.08 -11.75 -18.95
N ASP A 53 -13.98 -10.45 -18.72
CA ASP A 53 -13.75 -9.82 -17.42
C ASP A 53 -14.07 -8.31 -17.54
N PHE A 54 -14.17 -7.59 -16.42
CA PHE A 54 -14.07 -6.13 -16.41
C PHE A 54 -13.25 -5.68 -15.18
N ALA A 55 -12.48 -4.62 -15.37
CA ALA A 55 -11.68 -4.01 -14.31
C ALA A 55 -12.03 -2.53 -14.18
N ILE A 56 -11.66 -1.93 -13.05
CA ILE A 56 -11.61 -0.46 -12.92
C ILE A 56 -10.22 -0.04 -13.37
N THR A 57 -10.13 0.80 -14.41
CA THR A 57 -8.86 1.31 -14.95
C THR A 57 -8.63 2.79 -14.65
N ARG A 58 -9.69 3.50 -14.23
CA ARG A 58 -9.58 4.87 -13.70
C ARG A 58 -10.71 5.19 -12.73
N PHE A 59 -10.54 6.26 -11.97
CA PHE A 59 -11.57 6.89 -11.17
C PHE A 59 -11.84 8.30 -11.66
N THR A 60 -13.10 8.66 -11.87
CA THR A 60 -13.50 10.07 -11.92
C THR A 60 -13.59 10.57 -10.48
N ALA A 61 -12.59 11.32 -10.05
CA ALA A 61 -12.49 11.91 -8.72
C ALA A 61 -13.16 13.28 -8.70
N ARG A 62 -14.11 13.47 -7.77
CA ARG A 62 -14.78 14.75 -7.55
C ARG A 62 -14.32 15.38 -6.23
N SER A 63 -13.76 16.59 -6.31
CA SER A 63 -13.40 17.41 -5.15
C SER A 63 -14.62 18.08 -4.51
N SER A 64 -14.49 18.54 -3.26
CA SER A 64 -15.43 19.47 -2.61
C SER A 64 -15.78 20.69 -3.46
N ASN A 65 -14.84 21.14 -4.31
CA ASN A 65 -15.00 22.29 -5.20
C ASN A 65 -15.78 21.95 -6.48
N SER A 66 -16.37 20.75 -6.58
CA SER A 66 -17.10 20.22 -7.75
C SER A 66 -16.27 20.08 -9.04
N THR A 67 -14.94 20.22 -8.96
CA THR A 67 -14.02 19.83 -10.03
C THR A 67 -14.02 18.31 -10.18
N GLU A 68 -14.16 17.82 -11.41
CA GLU A 68 -14.02 16.42 -11.78
C GLU A 68 -12.70 16.20 -12.52
N ILE A 69 -11.96 15.18 -12.12
CA ILE A 69 -10.66 14.82 -12.67
C ILE A 69 -10.63 13.30 -12.84
N ASP A 70 -10.31 12.83 -14.05
CA ASP A 70 -10.06 11.41 -14.28
C ASP A 70 -8.64 11.05 -13.84
N ILE A 71 -8.52 10.10 -12.92
CA ILE A 71 -7.25 9.63 -12.36
C ILE A 71 -7.08 8.14 -12.70
N PRO A 72 -6.02 7.74 -13.42
CA PRO A 72 -5.75 6.33 -13.72
C PRO A 72 -5.42 5.54 -12.46
N VAL A 73 -5.69 4.22 -12.44
CA VAL A 73 -5.40 3.38 -11.26
C VAL A 73 -3.91 3.22 -10.97
N GLU A 74 -3.06 3.46 -11.98
CA GLU A 74 -1.61 3.51 -11.91
C GLU A 74 -1.05 4.79 -11.25
N TYR A 75 -1.90 5.75 -10.87
CA TYR A 75 -1.46 6.98 -10.22
C TYR A 75 -0.68 6.70 -8.93
N PRO A 76 0.61 7.12 -8.81
CA PRO A 76 1.49 6.71 -7.71
C PRO A 76 1.27 7.46 -6.38
N GLY A 77 0.05 7.94 -6.14
CA GLY A 77 -0.36 8.56 -4.87
C GLY A 77 -0.87 7.55 -3.84
N LEU A 78 -0.77 7.90 -2.55
CA LEU A 78 -1.34 7.12 -1.44
C LEU A 78 -2.51 7.86 -0.78
N PHE A 79 -3.60 7.13 -0.55
CA PHE A 79 -4.89 7.65 -0.13
C PHE A 79 -5.39 6.96 1.14
N LYS A 80 -5.85 7.71 2.14
CA LYS A 80 -6.59 7.15 3.28
C LYS A 80 -8.06 7.02 2.92
N LEU A 81 -8.65 5.85 3.18
CA LEU A 81 -10.10 5.65 3.03
C LEU A 81 -10.86 6.40 4.12
N VAL A 82 -11.90 7.13 3.74
CA VAL A 82 -12.95 7.54 4.68
C VAL A 82 -13.92 6.37 4.84
N SER A 83 -14.50 6.22 6.03
CA SER A 83 -15.53 5.20 6.30
C SER A 83 -16.72 5.39 5.35
N ASP A 84 -17.27 4.28 4.82
CA ASP A 84 -18.43 4.39 3.93
C ASP A 84 -19.66 4.81 4.73
N SER A 85 -20.24 5.95 4.37
CA SER A 85 -21.52 6.44 4.90
C SER A 85 -22.69 5.48 4.62
N GLN A 86 -22.56 4.61 3.62
CA GLN A 86 -23.60 3.65 3.21
C GLN A 86 -23.36 2.28 3.86
N PRO A 87 -24.28 1.78 4.71
CA PRO A 87 -24.16 0.45 5.28
C PRO A 87 -24.31 -0.64 4.21
N TYR A 88 -23.67 -1.78 4.43
CA TYR A 88 -24.00 -3.03 3.74
C TYR A 88 -25.23 -3.66 4.38
N ARG A 89 -26.15 -4.17 3.54
CA ARG A 89 -27.45 -4.71 3.94
C ARG A 89 -27.43 -6.21 4.19
N SER A 90 -26.48 -6.93 3.59
CA SER A 90 -26.32 -8.37 3.78
C SER A 90 -24.84 -8.78 3.80
N ILE A 91 -24.58 -9.95 4.39
CA ILE A 91 -23.25 -10.58 4.35
C ILE A 91 -22.86 -10.99 2.92
N GLU A 92 -23.84 -11.34 2.07
CA GLU A 92 -23.60 -11.55 0.64
C GLU A 92 -23.08 -10.29 -0.05
N GLU A 93 -23.66 -9.11 0.23
CA GLU A 93 -23.20 -7.85 -0.35
C GLU A 93 -21.73 -7.59 0.01
N ILE A 94 -21.35 -7.82 1.27
CA ILE A 94 -19.96 -7.70 1.75
C ILE A 94 -19.04 -8.72 1.03
N ALA A 95 -19.44 -9.99 0.97
CA ALA A 95 -18.65 -11.08 0.40
C ALA A 95 -18.52 -11.06 -1.13
N VAL A 96 -19.47 -10.44 -1.84
CA VAL A 96 -19.39 -10.21 -3.30
C VAL A 96 -18.65 -8.91 -3.61
N SER A 97 -18.83 -7.87 -2.80
CA SER A 97 -18.19 -6.57 -3.00
C SER A 97 -16.70 -6.55 -2.74
N LEU A 98 -16.26 -7.29 -1.73
CA LEU A 98 -14.88 -7.29 -1.27
C LEU A 98 -14.23 -8.59 -1.70
N LYS A 99 -13.23 -8.50 -2.57
CA LYS A 99 -12.36 -9.62 -2.90
C LYS A 99 -11.46 -9.90 -1.69
N ILE A 100 -12.00 -10.61 -0.69
CA ILE A 100 -11.30 -10.98 0.54
C ILE A 100 -10.16 -11.94 0.17
N GLY A 101 -8.98 -11.36 -0.05
CA GLY A 101 -7.77 -12.08 -0.44
C GLY A 101 -7.24 -12.99 0.65
N SER A 102 -6.27 -13.83 0.29
CA SER A 102 -5.53 -14.71 1.22
C SER A 102 -4.72 -13.94 2.27
N HIS A 103 -4.47 -12.65 2.05
CA HIS A 103 -3.73 -11.78 2.94
C HIS A 103 -4.62 -11.37 4.13
N ARG A 104 -4.39 -12.02 5.28
CA ARG A 104 -5.22 -11.95 6.50
C ARG A 104 -5.16 -10.62 7.27
N LEU A 105 -4.38 -9.66 6.78
CA LEU A 105 -4.02 -8.44 7.47
C LEU A 105 -4.33 -7.33 6.45
N GLY A 106 -5.25 -6.42 6.79
CA GLY A 106 -5.87 -5.47 5.84
C GLY A 106 -7.34 -5.74 5.53
N GLN A 107 -7.89 -6.91 5.91
CA GLN A 107 -9.32 -7.20 5.78
C GLN A 107 -10.16 -6.13 6.53
N PRO A 108 -11.22 -5.57 5.90
CA PRO A 108 -12.04 -4.53 6.52
C PRO A 108 -12.75 -5.06 7.77
N VAL A 109 -12.93 -4.15 8.73
CA VAL A 109 -13.63 -4.39 9.99
C VAL A 109 -15.02 -3.78 9.88
N PHE A 110 -16.03 -4.49 10.34
CA PHE A 110 -17.43 -4.05 10.32
C PHE A 110 -17.98 -3.92 11.73
N LEU A 111 -18.79 -2.89 11.95
CA LEU A 111 -19.66 -2.76 13.12
C LEU A 111 -21.02 -3.37 12.80
N SER A 112 -21.55 -4.20 13.71
CA SER A 112 -22.93 -4.67 13.62
C SER A 112 -23.89 -3.61 14.15
N GLY A 113 -24.72 -3.02 13.30
CA GLY A 113 -25.77 -2.06 13.70
C GLY A 113 -27.01 -2.70 14.32
N LEU A 114 -27.03 -4.03 14.49
CA LEU A 114 -28.10 -4.79 15.14
C LEU A 114 -27.51 -5.95 15.97
N GLU A 115 -28.27 -6.44 16.95
CA GLU A 115 -27.93 -7.68 17.66
C GLU A 115 -28.14 -8.89 16.74
N ILE A 116 -27.17 -9.79 16.68
CA ILE A 116 -27.24 -11.05 15.91
C ILE A 116 -27.08 -12.22 16.88
N GLN A 117 -28.12 -13.05 16.94
CA GLN A 117 -28.14 -14.26 17.77
C GLN A 117 -27.63 -15.46 16.96
N LEU A 118 -26.56 -16.09 17.41
CA LEU A 118 -25.94 -17.25 16.77
C LEU A 118 -25.88 -18.43 17.75
N PRO A 119 -25.81 -19.69 17.26
CA PRO A 119 -25.65 -20.87 18.13
C PRO A 119 -24.42 -20.81 19.03
N GLN A 120 -23.37 -20.10 18.61
CA GLN A 120 -22.11 -19.95 19.33
C GLN A 120 -22.16 -18.82 20.38
N GLY A 121 -23.11 -17.88 20.28
CA GLY A 121 -23.20 -16.70 21.14
C GLY A 121 -23.92 -15.53 20.48
N VAL A 122 -23.98 -14.39 21.18
CA VAL A 122 -24.65 -13.17 20.70
C VAL A 122 -23.60 -12.11 20.34
N ILE A 123 -23.77 -11.51 19.16
CA ILE A 123 -23.07 -10.30 18.70
C ILE A 123 -23.97 -9.12 19.03
N ARG A 124 -23.46 -8.15 19.78
CA ARG A 124 -24.23 -6.97 20.22
C ARG A 124 -24.22 -5.88 19.16
N GLU A 125 -25.14 -4.92 19.29
CA GLU A 125 -25.04 -3.66 18.57
C GLU A 125 -23.69 -3.00 18.88
N ARG A 126 -23.00 -2.53 17.83
CA ARG A 126 -21.67 -1.90 17.83
C ARG A 126 -20.50 -2.82 18.19
N ASP A 127 -20.71 -4.13 18.30
CA ASP A 127 -19.58 -5.06 18.28
C ASP A 127 -18.88 -5.00 16.90
N SER A 128 -17.55 -4.95 16.90
CA SER A 128 -16.73 -4.96 15.69
C SER A 128 -16.21 -6.37 15.37
N PHE A 129 -16.25 -6.74 14.08
CA PHE A 129 -15.76 -8.03 13.59
C PHE A 129 -15.04 -7.91 12.25
N ARG A 130 -14.15 -8.86 11.96
CA ARG A 130 -13.49 -9.03 10.65
C ARG A 130 -13.90 -10.33 9.99
N ILE A 131 -13.99 -10.36 8.67
CA ILE A 131 -14.25 -11.58 7.89
C ILE A 131 -12.93 -12.25 7.54
N THR A 132 -12.60 -13.35 8.22
CA THR A 132 -11.33 -14.06 8.08
C THR A 132 -11.26 -14.99 6.87
N ALA A 133 -12.40 -15.57 6.46
CA ALA A 133 -12.49 -16.47 5.30
C ALA A 133 -13.92 -16.50 4.72
N VAL A 134 -14.03 -16.81 3.43
CA VAL A 134 -15.29 -17.01 2.70
C VAL A 134 -15.35 -18.44 2.18
N THR A 135 -16.49 -19.11 2.33
CA THR A 135 -16.74 -20.48 1.86
C THR A 135 -17.97 -20.47 0.96
N HIS A 136 -17.80 -20.86 -0.30
CA HIS A 136 -18.88 -20.98 -1.27
C HIS A 136 -19.38 -22.42 -1.32
N GLU A 137 -20.50 -22.72 -0.66
CA GLU A 137 -21.24 -23.97 -0.82
C GLU A 137 -22.28 -23.81 -1.93
N LEU A 138 -22.57 -24.88 -2.68
CA LEU A 138 -23.37 -24.89 -3.93
C LEU A 138 -24.73 -24.18 -3.88
N ASN A 139 -25.34 -24.00 -2.71
CA ASN A 139 -26.60 -23.26 -2.51
C ASN A 139 -26.62 -22.36 -1.26
N ALA A 140 -25.50 -22.20 -0.54
CA ALA A 140 -25.48 -21.47 0.74
C ALA A 140 -24.07 -21.00 1.13
N GLY A 141 -23.63 -19.85 0.60
CA GLY A 141 -22.36 -19.25 1.00
C GLY A 141 -22.31 -18.93 2.51
N ARG A 142 -21.15 -19.12 3.12
CA ARG A 142 -20.85 -18.78 4.53
C ARG A 142 -19.57 -17.97 4.63
N VAL A 143 -19.50 -17.09 5.62
CA VAL A 143 -18.27 -16.39 6.01
C VAL A 143 -17.86 -16.81 7.42
N GLN A 144 -16.56 -16.88 7.68
CA GLN A 144 -16.00 -17.07 9.01
C GLN A 144 -15.49 -15.73 9.53
N CYS A 145 -16.05 -15.29 10.65
CA CYS A 145 -15.77 -14.01 11.27
C CYS A 145 -15.05 -14.17 12.61
N GLU A 146 -14.28 -13.16 12.99
CA GLU A 146 -13.66 -13.03 14.31
C GLU A 146 -14.06 -11.69 14.93
N LEU A 147 -14.61 -11.74 16.14
CA LEU A 147 -14.96 -10.57 16.94
C LEU A 147 -13.69 -9.91 17.49
N LEU A 148 -13.59 -8.59 17.38
CA LEU A 148 -12.46 -7.82 17.92
C LEU A 148 -12.72 -7.43 19.39
N HIS A 149 -11.63 -7.11 20.09
CA HIS A 149 -11.64 -6.57 21.47
C HIS A 149 -12.34 -7.43 22.54
N ARG A 150 -12.54 -8.72 22.29
CA ARG A 150 -13.08 -9.69 23.27
C ARG A 150 -12.07 -10.82 23.52
N GLU A 151 -11.77 -11.03 24.80
CA GLU A 151 -11.02 -12.20 25.27
C GLU A 151 -11.96 -13.12 26.08
N PRO A 152 -11.96 -14.44 25.85
CA PRO A 152 -11.25 -15.17 24.79
C PRO A 152 -11.76 -14.81 23.38
N ARG A 153 -10.93 -15.08 22.36
CA ARG A 153 -11.27 -14.83 20.96
C ARG A 153 -12.57 -15.54 20.57
N PHE A 154 -13.51 -14.78 20.02
CA PHE A 154 -14.82 -15.28 19.62
C PHE A 154 -14.93 -15.34 18.10
N CYS A 155 -14.82 -16.56 17.54
CA CYS A 155 -15.01 -16.82 16.11
C CYS A 155 -16.41 -17.40 15.86
N PHE A 156 -17.05 -16.97 14.78
CA PHE A 156 -18.43 -17.34 14.44
C PHE A 156 -18.64 -17.36 12.92
N SER A 157 -19.66 -18.08 12.45
CA SER A 157 -20.00 -18.15 11.04
C SER A 157 -21.31 -17.43 10.73
N LEU A 158 -21.34 -16.58 9.70
CA LEU A 158 -22.57 -16.00 9.15
C LEU A 158 -22.88 -16.61 7.77
N SER A 159 -24.16 -16.77 7.44
CA SER A 159 -24.61 -17.14 6.09
C SER A 159 -24.71 -15.91 5.20
N PHE A 160 -24.59 -16.08 3.89
CA PHE A 160 -24.78 -15.01 2.90
C PHE A 160 -26.18 -14.36 2.99
N SER A 161 -27.19 -15.18 3.28
CA SER A 161 -28.57 -14.75 3.54
C SER A 161 -28.76 -13.88 4.79
N GLN A 162 -27.74 -13.75 5.66
CA GLN A 162 -27.82 -12.91 6.86
C GLN A 162 -27.95 -11.44 6.45
N GLN A 163 -29.13 -10.88 6.67
CA GLN A 163 -29.39 -9.44 6.57
C GLN A 163 -28.90 -8.74 7.84
N GLY A 164 -28.55 -7.46 7.71
CA GLY A 164 -28.11 -6.62 8.83
C GLY A 164 -27.82 -5.20 8.38
N HIS A 165 -27.35 -4.38 9.30
CA HIS A 165 -26.81 -3.05 9.01
C HIS A 165 -25.33 -3.08 9.38
N PHE A 166 -24.46 -3.29 8.40
CA PHE A 166 -23.02 -3.42 8.63
C PHE A 166 -22.29 -2.19 8.11
N THR A 167 -21.66 -1.42 8.99
CA THR A 167 -20.86 -0.25 8.61
C THR A 167 -19.37 -0.58 8.68
N GLU A 168 -18.58 -0.13 7.71
CA GLU A 168 -17.13 -0.32 7.73
C GLU A 168 -16.49 0.66 8.74
N CYS A 169 -15.62 0.15 9.61
CA CYS A 169 -14.80 0.98 10.48
C CYS A 169 -13.82 1.83 9.65
N GLU A 170 -13.44 3.00 10.17
CA GLU A 170 -12.23 3.67 9.70
C GLU A 170 -11.00 2.78 9.94
N ASP A 171 -10.10 2.72 8.97
CA ASP A 171 -8.78 2.15 9.13
C ASP A 171 -7.69 3.24 9.02
N ASP A 172 -6.58 3.05 9.72
CA ASP A 172 -5.40 3.93 9.65
C ASP A 172 -4.41 3.49 8.56
N GLN A 173 -4.93 2.89 7.48
CA GLN A 173 -4.13 2.39 6.37
C GLN A 173 -4.19 3.37 5.18
N PHE A 174 -3.10 3.40 4.40
CA PHE A 174 -3.01 4.18 3.16
C PHE A 174 -3.00 3.22 1.99
N TYR A 175 -3.78 3.49 0.94
CA TYR A 175 -3.98 2.61 -0.21
C TYR A 175 -3.61 3.31 -1.51
N SER A 176 -3.13 2.52 -2.48
CA SER A 176 -3.06 2.93 -3.88
C SER A 176 -4.45 2.91 -4.54
N LEU A 177 -4.64 3.64 -5.64
CA LEU A 177 -5.89 3.56 -6.41
C LEU A 177 -6.11 2.14 -6.98
N LYS A 178 -5.04 1.44 -7.36
CA LYS A 178 -5.11 0.03 -7.78
C LYS A 178 -5.72 -0.89 -6.72
N GLU A 179 -5.29 -0.80 -5.46
CA GLU A 179 -5.88 -1.60 -4.38
C GLU A 179 -7.33 -1.20 -4.09
N ILE A 180 -7.65 0.10 -4.20
CA ILE A 180 -9.02 0.58 -4.04
C ILE A 180 -9.92 -0.03 -5.12
N ALA A 181 -9.48 -0.02 -6.38
CA ALA A 181 -10.12 -0.64 -7.52
C ALA A 181 -10.25 -2.18 -7.40
N GLU A 182 -9.24 -2.86 -6.86
CA GLU A 182 -9.23 -4.32 -6.79
C GLU A 182 -10.15 -4.87 -5.70
N TRP A 183 -10.20 -4.27 -4.50
CA TRP A 183 -10.85 -4.89 -3.34
C TRP A 183 -11.41 -3.96 -2.24
N LYS A 184 -11.38 -2.62 -2.37
CA LYS A 184 -12.00 -1.69 -1.39
C LYS A 184 -13.15 -0.85 -1.94
N ILE A 185 -13.48 -0.94 -3.24
CA ILE A 185 -14.69 -0.35 -3.82
C ILE A 185 -15.64 -1.43 -4.33
N SER A 186 -16.83 -1.49 -3.74
CA SER A 186 -17.91 -2.37 -4.20
C SER A 186 -18.48 -1.91 -5.53
N LYS A 187 -18.94 -2.86 -6.35
CA LYS A 187 -19.52 -2.58 -7.66
C LYS A 187 -20.64 -1.53 -7.58
N GLY A 188 -20.51 -0.47 -8.37
CA GLY A 188 -21.50 0.61 -8.46
C GLY A 188 -21.57 1.61 -7.29
N ARG A 189 -20.78 1.43 -6.21
CA ARG A 189 -20.65 2.49 -5.17
C ARG A 189 -19.54 3.47 -5.52
N LYS A 190 -19.57 4.62 -4.86
CA LYS A 190 -18.49 5.63 -4.85
C LYS A 190 -17.71 5.50 -3.55
N ARG A 191 -16.46 5.97 -3.52
CA ARG A 191 -15.65 5.95 -2.29
C ARG A 191 -14.99 7.29 -2.01
N THR A 192 -15.16 7.78 -0.79
CA THR A 192 -14.46 9.00 -0.35
C THR A 192 -13.07 8.64 0.18
N VAL A 193 -12.06 9.38 -0.27
CA VAL A 193 -10.66 9.25 0.15
C VAL A 193 -10.05 10.61 0.46
N THR A 194 -8.94 10.60 1.20
CA THR A 194 -8.07 11.77 1.38
C THR A 194 -6.67 11.42 0.88
N GLU A 195 -6.05 12.31 0.09
CA GLU A 195 -4.67 12.11 -0.33
C GLU A 195 -3.72 12.37 0.84
N VAL A 196 -2.78 11.45 1.08
CA VAL A 196 -1.83 11.51 2.21
C VAL A 196 -0.40 11.70 1.73
N LYS A 197 -0.03 11.09 0.60
CA LYS A 197 1.28 11.24 -0.03
C LYS A 197 1.09 11.45 -1.53
N ALA A 198 1.32 12.69 -1.97
CA ALA A 198 1.42 13.03 -3.38
C ALA A 198 2.62 12.34 -4.05
N PRO A 199 2.55 12.08 -5.37
CA PRO A 199 3.65 11.49 -6.12
C PRO A 199 4.90 12.39 -6.10
N ALA A 200 6.07 11.79 -6.30
CA ALA A 200 7.31 12.55 -6.36
C ALA A 200 7.32 13.46 -7.59
N LYS A 201 7.81 14.72 -7.46
CA LYS A 201 7.91 15.69 -8.58
C LYS A 201 8.83 15.27 -9.74
N LYS A 202 9.33 14.03 -9.75
CA LYS A 202 10.10 13.42 -10.86
C LYS A 202 9.19 12.71 -11.87
N ASP A 203 7.96 12.36 -11.50
CA ASP A 203 7.01 11.65 -12.37
C ASP A 203 6.21 12.65 -13.22
N PHE A 204 6.87 13.21 -14.24
CA PHE A 204 6.36 14.27 -15.12
C PHE A 204 4.98 13.98 -15.76
N LEU A 205 4.55 12.71 -15.81
CA LEU A 205 3.25 12.29 -16.34
C LEU A 205 2.08 12.55 -15.37
N PHE A 206 2.33 12.58 -14.06
CA PHE A 206 1.28 12.58 -13.04
C PHE A 206 1.39 13.74 -12.04
N SER A 207 2.52 14.44 -12.01
CA SER A 207 2.88 15.43 -10.99
C SER A 207 1.97 16.67 -10.90
N SER A 208 1.06 16.88 -11.86
CA SER A 208 0.10 18.01 -11.87
C SER A 208 -1.37 17.64 -11.65
N LEU A 209 -1.74 16.34 -11.68
CA LEU A 209 -3.16 15.92 -11.70
C LEU A 209 -3.96 16.32 -10.44
N LEU A 210 -3.31 16.31 -9.27
CA LEU A 210 -3.92 16.67 -7.98
C LEU A 210 -3.30 17.91 -7.33
N GLU A 211 -2.37 18.61 -7.99
CA GLU A 211 -1.56 19.68 -7.37
C GLU A 211 -2.38 20.87 -6.82
N ASN A 212 -3.63 21.03 -7.30
CA ASN A 212 -4.57 22.07 -6.85
C ASN A 212 -5.78 21.52 -6.07
N VAL A 213 -5.80 20.24 -5.72
CA VAL A 213 -6.92 19.61 -5.00
C VAL A 213 -6.53 19.35 -3.55
N SER A 214 -7.37 19.81 -2.61
CA SER A 214 -7.16 19.58 -1.19
C SER A 214 -8.46 19.14 -0.52
N GLY A 215 -8.36 18.28 0.49
CA GLY A 215 -9.49 17.71 1.21
C GLY A 215 -9.94 16.35 0.68
N GLU A 216 -11.24 16.08 0.81
CA GLU A 216 -11.85 14.80 0.44
C GLU A 216 -12.15 14.72 -1.07
N LEU A 217 -11.82 13.55 -1.64
CA LEU A 217 -12.07 13.17 -3.02
C LEU A 217 -13.12 12.07 -3.06
N THR A 218 -14.24 12.30 -3.75
CA THR A 218 -15.22 11.24 -4.03
C THR A 218 -14.83 10.54 -5.33
N LEU A 219 -14.27 9.34 -5.22
CA LEU A 219 -13.92 8.47 -6.34
C LEU A 219 -15.18 7.79 -6.90
N THR A 220 -15.44 7.98 -8.19
CA THR A 220 -16.43 7.21 -8.95
C THR A 220 -15.68 6.23 -9.88
N PRO A 221 -15.89 4.91 -9.78
CA PRO A 221 -15.17 3.94 -10.60
C PRO A 221 -15.66 3.99 -12.05
N VAL A 222 -14.72 4.06 -13.00
CA VAL A 222 -15.00 3.86 -14.42
C VAL A 222 -14.51 2.45 -14.78
N TYR A 223 -15.45 1.60 -15.19
CA TYR A 223 -15.14 0.23 -15.56
C TYR A 223 -14.71 0.16 -17.02
N GLU A 224 -13.86 -0.81 -17.33
CA GLU A 224 -13.42 -1.13 -18.67
C GLU A 224 -13.57 -2.64 -18.87
N LEU A 225 -14.39 -3.00 -19.85
CA LEU A 225 -14.66 -4.38 -20.21
C LEU A 225 -13.47 -4.92 -20.99
N LYS A 226 -12.98 -6.09 -20.61
CA LYS A 226 -12.06 -6.88 -21.41
C LYS A 226 -12.91 -7.78 -22.29
N ALA A 227 -12.85 -7.56 -23.59
CA ALA A 227 -13.62 -8.33 -24.57
C ALA A 227 -12.72 -8.89 -25.67
N VAL A 228 -13.16 -9.98 -26.31
CA VAL A 228 -12.53 -10.53 -27.53
C VAL A 228 -13.55 -10.44 -28.66
N SER A 229 -13.17 -9.81 -29.77
CA SER A 229 -13.99 -9.80 -30.98
C SER A 229 -13.95 -11.16 -31.67
N SER A 230 -15.07 -11.59 -32.24
CA SER A 230 -15.12 -12.77 -33.11
C SER A 230 -14.17 -12.70 -34.33
N LEU A 231 -13.71 -11.50 -34.70
CA LEU A 231 -12.85 -11.25 -35.86
C LEU A 231 -11.36 -11.05 -35.52
N SER A 232 -10.98 -11.02 -34.24
CA SER A 232 -9.57 -10.79 -33.85
C SER A 232 -9.16 -11.51 -32.57
N GLU A 233 -7.96 -12.10 -32.56
CA GLU A 233 -7.35 -12.69 -31.35
C GLU A 233 -6.92 -11.63 -30.29
N LYS A 234 -7.14 -10.34 -30.56
CA LYS A 234 -6.79 -9.24 -29.66
C LYS A 234 -7.85 -9.09 -28.56
N ILE A 235 -7.40 -8.69 -27.37
CA ILE A 235 -8.28 -8.12 -26.37
C ILE A 235 -8.60 -6.69 -26.79
N LEU A 236 -9.88 -6.35 -26.68
CA LEU A 236 -10.39 -5.00 -26.74
C LEU A 236 -10.70 -4.58 -25.30
N LEU A 237 -10.07 -3.49 -24.87
CA LEU A 237 -10.49 -2.74 -23.70
C LEU A 237 -11.60 -1.78 -24.16
N ILE A 238 -12.77 -1.81 -23.52
CA ILE A 238 -13.94 -1.01 -23.92
C ILE A 238 -14.49 -0.29 -22.68
N PRO A 239 -14.56 1.05 -22.65
CA PRO A 239 -14.99 1.77 -21.45
C PRO A 239 -16.49 1.59 -21.25
N SER A 240 -16.93 1.33 -20.02
CA SER A 240 -18.35 1.08 -19.73
C SER A 240 -19.23 2.32 -19.94
N ASN A 241 -18.64 3.51 -20.01
CA ASN A 241 -19.32 4.78 -20.29
C ASN A 241 -19.40 5.12 -21.79
N LEU A 242 -19.01 4.21 -22.67
CA LEU A 242 -19.20 4.35 -24.11
C LEU A 242 -20.70 4.27 -24.45
N ASP A 243 -21.19 5.18 -25.30
CA ASP A 243 -22.61 5.30 -25.65
C ASP A 243 -23.03 4.24 -26.68
N VAL A 244 -23.21 3.02 -26.19
CA VAL A 244 -23.51 1.79 -26.95
C VAL A 244 -24.68 1.06 -26.35
N GLU A 245 -25.60 0.61 -27.20
CA GLU A 245 -26.62 -0.37 -26.84
C GLU A 245 -26.16 -1.79 -27.19
N VAL A 246 -26.22 -2.68 -26.21
CA VAL A 246 -25.82 -4.09 -26.31
C VAL A 246 -26.97 -5.02 -25.97
N VAL A 247 -26.96 -6.22 -26.55
CA VAL A 247 -27.82 -7.34 -26.16
C VAL A 247 -26.93 -8.51 -25.74
N ASP A 248 -27.18 -9.07 -24.56
CA ASP A 248 -26.61 -10.36 -24.17
C ASP A 248 -27.22 -11.47 -25.03
N VAL A 249 -26.38 -12.12 -25.82
CA VAL A 249 -26.69 -13.23 -26.72
C VAL A 249 -25.92 -14.51 -26.33
N THR A 250 -25.41 -14.59 -25.09
CA THR A 250 -24.59 -15.72 -24.59
C THR A 250 -25.25 -17.09 -24.80
N GLU A 251 -26.57 -17.19 -24.67
CA GLU A 251 -27.31 -18.45 -24.88
C GLU A 251 -27.43 -18.87 -26.36
N GLN A 252 -27.07 -17.99 -27.30
CA GLN A 252 -27.25 -18.17 -28.74
C GLN A 252 -25.94 -18.52 -29.47
N PHE A 253 -24.79 -18.39 -28.79
CA PHE A 253 -23.47 -18.58 -29.37
C PHE A 253 -22.61 -19.51 -28.52
N ASP A 254 -21.81 -20.35 -29.17
CA ASP A 254 -20.81 -21.15 -28.48
C ASP A 254 -19.64 -20.27 -28.05
N CYS A 255 -19.47 -20.11 -26.73
CA CYS A 255 -18.35 -19.38 -26.15
C CYS A 255 -16.99 -19.96 -26.55
N ASP A 256 -16.88 -21.26 -26.86
CA ASP A 256 -15.60 -21.90 -27.21
C ASP A 256 -15.13 -21.57 -28.64
N SER A 257 -15.99 -20.95 -29.45
CA SER A 257 -15.62 -20.43 -30.79
C SER A 257 -14.68 -19.21 -30.76
N PHE A 258 -14.53 -18.55 -29.60
CA PHE A 258 -13.68 -17.38 -29.41
C PHE A 258 -12.40 -17.76 -28.67
N VAL A 259 -11.25 -17.29 -29.19
CA VAL A 259 -9.95 -17.36 -28.50
C VAL A 259 -10.08 -16.84 -27.07
N GLN A 260 -9.67 -17.64 -26.09
CA GLN A 260 -9.68 -17.25 -24.68
C GLN A 260 -8.28 -16.79 -24.24
N PRO A 261 -8.02 -15.49 -24.16
CA PRO A 261 -6.83 -14.98 -23.50
C PRO A 261 -7.01 -15.08 -21.98
N LEU A 262 -5.93 -15.44 -21.28
CA LEU A 262 -5.87 -15.64 -19.83
C LEU A 262 -4.78 -14.76 -19.24
N SER A 263 -5.05 -14.09 -18.12
CA SER A 263 -3.97 -13.45 -17.36
C SER A 263 -3.04 -14.50 -16.76
N LEU A 264 -1.81 -14.12 -16.40
CA LEU A 264 -0.92 -15.01 -15.63
C LEU A 264 -1.58 -15.53 -14.35
N SER A 265 -2.43 -14.72 -13.70
CA SER A 265 -3.21 -15.13 -12.52
C SER A 265 -4.24 -16.21 -12.83
N ASP A 266 -4.85 -16.21 -14.01
CA ASP A 266 -5.85 -17.21 -14.41
C ASP A 266 -5.19 -18.50 -14.88
N VAL A 267 -4.02 -18.40 -15.53
CA VAL A 267 -3.16 -19.56 -15.83
C VAL A 267 -2.67 -20.20 -14.53
N PHE A 268 -2.20 -19.42 -13.56
CA PHE A 268 -1.71 -19.93 -12.26
C PHE A 268 -2.78 -20.68 -11.46
N LYS A 269 -4.06 -20.28 -11.59
CA LYS A 269 -5.20 -20.97 -10.94
C LYS A 269 -5.64 -22.26 -11.66
N ARG A 270 -5.09 -22.59 -12.84
CA ARG A 270 -5.42 -23.83 -13.53
C ARG A 270 -4.89 -25.04 -12.76
N PRO A 271 -5.61 -26.17 -12.78
CA PRO A 271 -5.19 -27.37 -12.05
C PRO A 271 -3.96 -28.01 -12.73
N PRO A 272 -3.16 -28.84 -12.03
CA PRO A 272 -1.89 -29.35 -12.56
C PRO A 272 -2.00 -30.08 -13.91
N GLU A 273 -3.12 -30.75 -14.16
CA GLU A 273 -3.40 -31.53 -15.38
C GLU A 273 -3.60 -30.65 -16.63
N PHE A 274 -3.79 -29.34 -16.44
CA PHE A 274 -3.80 -28.38 -17.54
C PHE A 274 -2.43 -28.30 -18.21
N PHE A 275 -1.36 -28.36 -17.41
CA PHE A 275 0.02 -28.18 -17.86
C PHE A 275 0.64 -29.50 -18.36
N PRO A 276 1.64 -29.46 -19.26
CA PRO A 276 2.21 -28.27 -19.90
C PRO A 276 1.38 -27.76 -21.10
N VAL A 277 1.42 -26.45 -21.39
CA VAL A 277 0.66 -25.83 -22.50
C VAL A 277 1.52 -24.94 -23.39
N VAL A 278 1.20 -24.92 -24.68
CA VAL A 278 1.70 -23.93 -25.63
C VAL A 278 0.82 -22.68 -25.56
N ALA A 279 1.45 -21.55 -25.26
CA ALA A 279 0.82 -20.24 -25.18
C ALA A 279 1.49 -19.24 -26.13
N LYS A 280 0.79 -18.16 -26.47
CA LYS A 280 1.33 -17.01 -27.21
C LYS A 280 1.02 -15.73 -26.44
N LEU A 281 1.95 -14.78 -26.43
CA LEU A 281 1.72 -13.46 -25.86
C LEU A 281 0.70 -12.68 -26.72
N SER A 282 -0.32 -12.09 -26.08
CA SER A 282 -1.22 -11.15 -26.74
C SER A 282 -0.49 -9.82 -27.02
N ASN A 283 -0.81 -9.16 -28.15
CA ASN A 283 -0.04 -8.01 -28.66
C ASN A 283 -0.04 -6.75 -27.76
N GLU A 284 -0.86 -6.68 -26.70
CA GLU A 284 -0.95 -5.51 -25.83
C GLU A 284 0.03 -5.57 -24.66
N ARG A 285 1.17 -4.87 -24.78
CA ARG A 285 2.11 -4.64 -23.67
C ARG A 285 1.77 -3.32 -22.98
N HIS A 286 1.36 -3.34 -21.71
CA HIS A 286 1.11 -2.15 -20.90
C HIS A 286 2.36 -1.64 -20.17
N PHE A 287 3.36 -2.51 -19.98
CA PHE A 287 4.56 -2.24 -19.19
C PHE A 287 5.81 -2.80 -19.89
N LYS A 288 6.99 -2.26 -19.56
CA LYS A 288 8.27 -2.86 -19.96
C LYS A 288 8.52 -4.09 -19.10
N LEU A 289 8.89 -5.20 -19.74
CA LEU A 289 9.32 -6.40 -19.03
C LEU A 289 10.81 -6.28 -18.67
N SER A 290 11.34 -7.21 -17.87
CA SER A 290 12.80 -7.33 -17.77
C SER A 290 13.37 -7.78 -19.13
N PRO A 291 14.59 -7.39 -19.52
CA PRO A 291 15.16 -7.75 -20.83
C PRO A 291 15.21 -9.27 -21.07
N GLU A 292 15.35 -10.07 -20.01
CA GLU A 292 15.31 -11.53 -20.06
C GLU A 292 13.90 -12.05 -20.41
N LEU A 293 12.86 -11.45 -19.84
CA LEU A 293 11.47 -11.79 -20.15
C LEU A 293 11.06 -11.28 -21.54
N GLU A 294 11.54 -10.10 -21.98
CA GLU A 294 11.35 -9.64 -23.36
C GLU A 294 11.89 -10.68 -24.35
N SER A 295 13.15 -11.10 -24.19
CA SER A 295 13.75 -12.12 -25.07
C SER A 295 13.02 -13.47 -25.09
N LEU A 296 12.38 -13.85 -23.98
CA LEU A 296 11.57 -15.07 -23.90
C LEU A 296 10.25 -14.93 -24.66
N PHE A 297 9.55 -13.80 -24.49
CA PHE A 297 8.22 -13.56 -25.07
C PHE A 297 8.23 -12.88 -26.45
N ASP A 298 9.40 -12.50 -26.97
CA ASP A 298 9.61 -12.16 -28.38
C ASP A 298 9.62 -13.41 -29.28
N SER A 299 9.75 -14.60 -28.70
CA SER A 299 9.48 -15.86 -29.42
C SER A 299 8.00 -15.99 -29.75
N ASN A 300 7.69 -16.57 -30.92
CA ASN A 300 6.33 -16.60 -31.47
C ASN A 300 5.33 -17.38 -30.59
N GLN A 301 5.83 -18.36 -29.83
CA GLN A 301 5.11 -19.15 -28.85
C GLN A 301 6.05 -19.51 -27.68
N VAL A 302 5.46 -19.78 -26.52
CA VAL A 302 6.16 -20.21 -25.30
C VAL A 302 5.45 -21.40 -24.69
N ILE A 303 6.19 -22.22 -23.94
CA ILE A 303 5.65 -23.39 -23.26
C ILE A 303 5.60 -23.11 -21.76
N ILE A 304 4.41 -23.21 -21.17
CA ILE A 304 4.19 -23.07 -19.72
C ILE A 304 4.16 -24.47 -19.12
N HIS A 305 5.14 -24.77 -18.27
CA HIS A 305 5.41 -26.15 -17.80
C HIS A 305 4.62 -26.53 -16.55
N HIS A 306 4.47 -25.61 -15.59
CA HIS A 306 3.62 -25.76 -14.39
C HIS A 306 3.53 -24.44 -13.59
N ALA A 307 2.57 -24.38 -12.68
CA ALA A 307 2.46 -23.37 -11.63
C ALA A 307 3.06 -23.87 -10.31
N PHE A 308 3.77 -23.00 -9.58
CA PHE A 308 4.34 -23.32 -8.27
C PHE A 308 4.56 -22.08 -7.40
N TYR A 309 4.78 -22.28 -6.11
CA TYR A 309 5.20 -21.22 -5.20
C TYR A 309 6.72 -21.26 -5.02
N ALA A 310 7.40 -20.21 -5.47
CA ALA A 310 8.82 -20.02 -5.27
C ALA A 310 9.09 -19.40 -3.90
N LYS A 311 10.05 -19.97 -3.15
CA LYS A 311 10.54 -19.34 -1.92
C LYS A 311 11.53 -18.23 -2.25
N ARG A 312 11.23 -17.02 -1.80
CA ARG A 312 12.05 -15.82 -1.98
C ARG A 312 12.31 -15.17 -0.62
N ILE A 313 13.51 -14.65 -0.43
CA ILE A 313 13.93 -14.04 0.84
C ILE A 313 14.07 -12.55 0.62
N LEU A 314 13.29 -11.78 1.38
CA LEU A 314 13.28 -10.32 1.29
C LEU A 314 14.48 -9.75 2.05
N ALA A 315 15.25 -8.92 1.35
CA ALA A 315 16.40 -8.25 1.92
C ALA A 315 16.46 -6.77 1.52
N SER A 316 16.90 -5.92 2.43
CA SER A 316 17.13 -4.49 2.19
C SER A 316 18.60 -4.14 2.38
N GLU A 317 19.13 -3.24 1.56
CA GLU A 317 20.48 -2.71 1.74
C GLU A 317 20.57 -1.87 3.04
N THR A 318 21.63 -2.07 3.83
CA THR A 318 21.82 -1.36 5.12
C THR A 318 22.48 0.01 4.98
N CYS A 319 22.44 0.63 3.79
CA CYS A 319 23.02 1.93 3.51
C CYS A 319 22.09 3.07 3.98
N ARG A 320 22.63 4.27 4.20
CA ARG A 320 21.88 5.43 4.73
C ARG A 320 21.34 6.38 3.66
N GLU A 321 21.87 6.33 2.45
CA GLU A 321 21.63 7.34 1.41
C GLU A 321 20.56 6.90 0.41
N SER A 322 20.44 5.59 0.16
CA SER A 322 19.31 4.95 -0.52
C SER A 322 19.19 3.50 -0.06
N THR A 323 17.97 3.01 0.10
CA THR A 323 17.68 1.62 0.46
C THR A 323 17.17 0.87 -0.77
N ARG A 324 18.03 0.07 -1.40
CA ARG A 324 17.61 -0.91 -2.41
C ARG A 324 17.02 -2.14 -1.74
N HIS A 325 16.05 -2.76 -2.39
CA HIS A 325 15.33 -3.92 -1.89
C HIS A 325 15.47 -5.08 -2.88
N PHE A 326 15.63 -6.30 -2.37
CA PHE A 326 15.96 -7.47 -3.17
C PHE A 326 15.11 -8.69 -2.76
N LEU A 327 14.72 -9.49 -3.75
CA LEU A 327 14.18 -10.85 -3.57
C LEU A 327 15.24 -11.88 -3.94
N ILE A 328 15.81 -12.51 -2.93
CA ILE A 328 16.88 -13.50 -3.07
C ILE A 328 16.25 -14.91 -3.19
N PRO A 329 16.47 -15.67 -4.27
CA PRO A 329 15.97 -17.04 -4.38
C PRO A 329 16.77 -18.02 -3.53
N GLU A 330 16.14 -19.10 -3.07
CA GLU A 330 16.84 -20.19 -2.35
C GLU A 330 17.96 -20.84 -3.17
N SER A 331 17.89 -20.77 -4.51
CA SER A 331 18.90 -21.29 -5.44
C SER A 331 20.20 -20.47 -5.50
N TYR A 332 20.29 -19.32 -4.82
CA TYR A 332 21.48 -18.47 -4.81
C TYR A 332 22.65 -19.13 -4.04
N ASN A 333 23.78 -19.33 -4.74
CA ASN A 333 24.93 -20.10 -4.26
C ASN A 333 26.01 -19.25 -3.59
N GLY A 334 25.85 -17.92 -3.58
CA GLY A 334 26.73 -17.00 -2.87
C GLY A 334 26.71 -17.26 -1.35
N ARG A 335 27.79 -16.88 -0.68
CA ARG A 335 28.02 -17.21 0.73
C ARG A 335 27.96 -15.97 1.62
N PHE A 336 27.09 -16.01 2.62
CA PHE A 336 26.87 -14.92 3.55
C PHE A 336 27.75 -15.04 4.80
N LYS A 337 28.21 -13.89 5.30
CA LYS A 337 28.76 -13.73 6.65
C LYS A 337 27.87 -12.77 7.42
N ARG A 338 27.54 -13.10 8.66
CA ARG A 338 26.74 -12.23 9.54
C ARG A 338 27.45 -10.90 9.81
N ARG A 339 26.66 -9.85 9.99
CA ARG A 339 27.09 -8.50 10.36
C ARG A 339 26.37 -8.07 11.64
N PRO A 340 26.97 -7.18 12.46
CA PRO A 340 26.29 -6.58 13.59
C PRO A 340 24.95 -5.93 13.22
N ARG A 341 23.93 -6.17 14.03
CA ARG A 341 22.75 -5.31 14.15
C ARG A 341 23.05 -4.09 15.02
N GLN A 342 22.32 -3.02 14.76
CA GLN A 342 22.23 -1.83 15.61
C GLN A 342 20.81 -1.76 16.19
N PHE A 343 20.71 -1.60 17.51
CA PHE A 343 19.46 -1.47 18.25
C PHE A 343 19.46 -0.12 18.95
N PRO A 344 18.73 0.89 18.43
CA PRO A 344 18.72 2.24 19.01
C PRO A 344 18.33 2.26 20.48
N THR A 345 17.33 1.47 20.87
CA THR A 345 16.73 1.47 22.21
C THR A 345 16.76 0.10 22.92
N ALA A 346 16.52 0.10 24.23
CA ALA A 346 16.26 -1.12 24.98
C ALA A 346 14.96 -1.84 24.53
N TYR A 347 13.94 -1.10 24.07
CA TYR A 347 12.75 -1.67 23.43
C TYR A 347 13.11 -2.50 22.18
N ASP A 348 14.07 -2.03 21.36
CA ASP A 348 14.54 -2.78 20.19
C ASP A 348 15.28 -4.06 20.56
N LEU A 349 15.99 -4.07 21.71
CA LEU A 349 16.64 -5.29 22.24
C LEU A 349 15.62 -6.30 22.76
N GLU A 350 14.59 -5.86 23.48
CA GLU A 350 13.53 -6.74 23.96
C GLU A 350 12.76 -7.36 22.77
N ARG A 351 12.47 -6.56 21.75
CA ARG A 351 11.85 -7.04 20.50
C ARG A 351 12.74 -8.01 19.73
N ALA A 352 14.07 -7.92 19.88
CA ALA A 352 15.02 -8.85 19.27
C ALA A 352 15.24 -10.14 20.09
N ARG A 353 14.69 -10.24 21.31
CA ARG A 353 14.75 -11.44 22.15
C ARG A 353 14.17 -12.63 21.38
N SER A 354 14.84 -13.78 21.45
CA SER A 354 14.45 -14.99 20.72
C SER A 354 14.59 -16.23 21.59
N GLU A 355 13.89 -17.30 21.23
CA GLU A 355 14.06 -18.62 21.86
C GLU A 355 15.31 -19.35 21.35
N THR A 356 15.77 -19.02 20.14
CA THR A 356 16.87 -19.72 19.44
C THR A 356 18.24 -19.15 19.75
N GLU A 357 18.36 -17.83 19.92
CA GLU A 357 19.62 -17.09 20.02
C GLU A 357 19.71 -16.20 21.27
N GLN A 358 20.92 -16.17 21.86
CA GLN A 358 21.34 -15.19 22.86
C GLN A 358 22.13 -14.06 22.18
N ILE A 359 21.69 -12.82 22.35
CA ILE A 359 22.31 -11.64 21.71
C ILE A 359 23.28 -10.98 22.70
N ARG A 360 24.52 -10.72 22.28
CA ARG A 360 25.50 -9.93 23.05
C ARG A 360 25.68 -8.57 22.37
N VAL A 361 25.60 -7.49 23.12
CA VAL A 361 25.66 -6.11 22.61
C VAL A 361 26.60 -5.24 23.44
N VAL A 362 27.07 -4.13 22.87
CA VAL A 362 27.77 -3.05 23.58
C VAL A 362 26.98 -1.76 23.47
N ALA A 363 26.81 -1.03 24.56
CA ALA A 363 26.25 0.32 24.51
C ALA A 363 27.23 1.31 23.87
N THR A 364 26.79 2.10 22.90
CA THR A 364 27.61 3.16 22.27
C THR A 364 27.33 4.55 22.85
N ARG A 365 26.28 4.68 23.66
CA ARG A 365 25.91 5.92 24.36
C ARG A 365 25.78 5.65 25.85
N GLU A 366 26.10 6.66 26.64
CA GLU A 366 25.80 6.69 28.07
C GLU A 366 24.35 7.10 28.33
N PHE A 367 23.77 6.59 29.41
CA PHE A 367 22.44 6.93 29.89
C PHE A 367 22.39 6.82 31.40
N GLU A 368 22.02 7.91 32.09
CA GLU A 368 21.80 7.91 33.53
C GLU A 368 20.33 7.62 33.86
N SER A 369 20.10 6.57 34.64
CA SER A 369 18.76 6.21 35.08
C SER A 369 18.30 7.09 36.24
N VAL A 370 17.16 7.76 36.05
CA VAL A 370 16.46 8.54 37.08
C VAL A 370 15.42 7.69 37.83
N TYR A 371 15.28 6.40 37.49
CA TYR A 371 14.25 5.51 38.02
C TYR A 371 14.82 4.57 39.09
N SER A 372 14.17 4.51 40.25
CA SER A 372 14.55 3.60 41.33
C SER A 372 14.43 2.13 40.86
N GLY A 373 15.54 1.40 40.85
CA GLY A 373 15.59 -0.02 40.46
C GLY A 373 15.89 -0.28 38.97
N LEU A 374 16.11 0.75 38.16
CA LEU A 374 16.63 0.59 36.79
C LEU A 374 18.06 1.10 36.71
N ALA A 375 18.95 0.39 36.01
CA ALA A 375 20.37 0.71 35.96
C ALA A 375 20.72 1.81 34.94
N SER A 376 21.78 2.56 35.26
CA SER A 376 22.49 3.42 34.32
C SER A 376 23.41 2.60 33.41
N VAL A 377 23.65 3.10 32.21
CA VAL A 377 24.48 2.49 31.17
C VAL A 377 25.63 3.45 30.83
N GLN A 378 26.86 2.93 30.76
CA GLN A 378 28.02 3.68 30.27
C GLN A 378 28.38 3.24 28.85
N ALA A 379 28.95 4.14 28.06
CA ALA A 379 29.47 3.79 26.74
C ALA A 379 30.61 2.78 26.88
N GLY A 380 30.49 1.63 26.20
CA GLY A 380 31.39 0.48 26.34
C GLY A 380 30.87 -0.65 27.23
N ASP A 381 29.78 -0.46 27.98
CA ASP A 381 29.16 -1.54 28.75
C ASP A 381 28.68 -2.68 27.84
N GLU A 382 29.06 -3.92 28.17
CA GLU A 382 28.61 -5.13 27.48
C GLU A 382 27.35 -5.72 28.14
N PHE A 383 26.31 -6.01 27.34
CA PHE A 383 25.07 -6.64 27.79
C PHE A 383 24.78 -7.93 27.02
N ILE A 384 24.04 -8.84 27.64
CA ILE A 384 23.59 -10.11 27.09
C ILE A 384 22.07 -10.22 27.26
N VAL A 385 21.37 -10.31 26.13
CA VAL A 385 19.94 -10.62 26.06
C VAL A 385 19.77 -12.13 26.12
N ALA A 386 19.17 -12.64 27.19
CA ALA A 386 18.95 -14.06 27.40
C ALA A 386 17.87 -14.63 26.45
N LYS A 387 17.92 -15.95 26.21
CA LYS A 387 16.90 -16.65 25.42
C LYS A 387 15.58 -16.72 26.18
N GLY A 388 14.46 -16.61 25.47
CA GLY A 388 13.12 -16.79 26.04
C GLY A 388 12.07 -15.85 25.44
N LYS A 389 10.85 -15.91 25.98
CA LYS A 389 9.78 -14.96 25.68
C LYS A 389 9.92 -13.70 26.55
N SER A 390 9.30 -12.61 26.14
CA SER A 390 9.20 -11.38 26.94
C SER A 390 8.49 -11.66 28.27
N CYS A 391 9.18 -11.43 29.39
CA CYS A 391 8.58 -11.55 30.72
C CYS A 391 7.93 -10.22 31.12
N ALA A 392 6.67 -10.28 31.57
CA ALA A 392 6.06 -9.16 32.29
C ALA A 392 6.80 -8.97 33.63
N VAL A 393 7.62 -7.92 33.73
CA VAL A 393 8.46 -7.69 34.92
C VAL A 393 7.60 -7.18 36.08
N SER A 394 7.52 -7.95 37.17
CA SER A 394 6.88 -7.55 38.42
C SER A 394 7.87 -6.81 39.34
N CYS A 395 8.05 -5.51 39.16
CA CYS A 395 8.75 -4.68 40.14
C CYS A 395 7.79 -4.21 41.24
N ASN A 396 8.11 -4.53 42.50
CA ASN A 396 7.43 -4.04 43.70
C ASN A 396 5.92 -4.35 43.83
N GLY A 397 5.48 -5.54 43.42
CA GLY A 397 4.14 -6.05 43.76
C GLY A 397 2.96 -5.33 43.11
N ILE A 398 3.21 -4.49 42.11
CA ILE A 398 2.18 -3.89 41.24
C ILE A 398 2.47 -4.35 39.83
N GLU A 399 1.53 -5.10 39.23
CA GLU A 399 1.63 -5.54 37.84
C GLU A 399 1.55 -4.34 36.89
N LYS A 400 2.71 -3.87 36.43
CA LYS A 400 2.84 -2.88 35.34
C LYS A 400 3.73 -3.45 34.24
N ALA A 401 3.12 -4.29 33.42
CA ALA A 401 3.76 -5.02 32.34
C ALA A 401 4.08 -4.13 31.11
N THR A 402 4.97 -3.14 31.24
CA THR A 402 5.48 -2.40 30.05
C THR A 402 6.80 -1.64 30.18
N ASP A 403 7.29 -1.28 31.38
CA ASP A 403 8.28 -0.17 31.50
C ASP A 403 9.77 -0.60 31.57
N ALA A 404 10.09 -1.88 31.78
CA ALA A 404 11.46 -2.35 32.04
C ALA A 404 11.87 -3.61 31.23
N PHE A 405 13.13 -3.63 30.78
CA PHE A 405 13.81 -4.69 30.04
C PHE A 405 14.84 -5.40 30.91
N GLU A 406 14.69 -6.71 31.14
CA GLU A 406 15.69 -7.50 31.89
C GLU A 406 16.76 -8.09 30.95
N CYS A 407 18.03 -7.82 31.26
CA CYS A 407 19.20 -8.36 30.56
C CYS A 407 20.34 -8.68 31.56
N LEU A 408 21.42 -9.31 31.09
CA LEU A 408 22.61 -9.57 31.91
C LEU A 408 23.73 -8.59 31.52
N LYS A 409 24.16 -7.72 32.44
CA LYS A 409 25.39 -6.92 32.25
C LYS A 409 26.62 -7.81 32.48
N VAL A 410 27.66 -7.62 31.67
CA VAL A 410 28.94 -8.33 31.80
C VAL A 410 29.96 -7.42 32.46
N THR A 411 30.47 -7.84 33.62
CA THR A 411 31.50 -7.11 34.38
C THR A 411 32.86 -7.81 34.28
N GLU A 412 33.94 -7.11 34.69
CA GLU A 412 35.31 -7.49 34.35
C GLU A 412 35.76 -8.90 34.77
N LYS A 413 36.68 -9.44 33.96
CA LYS A 413 37.17 -10.83 34.00
C LYS A 413 38.13 -11.10 35.16
N SER A 414 37.62 -11.12 36.38
CA SER A 414 38.37 -11.68 37.51
C SER A 414 38.63 -13.18 37.26
N HIS A 415 39.91 -13.56 37.17
CA HIS A 415 40.38 -14.93 36.87
C HIS A 415 39.89 -15.54 35.54
N GLY A 416 39.60 -14.70 34.52
CA GLY A 416 39.32 -15.16 33.16
C GLY A 416 37.88 -15.64 32.90
N ASN A 417 37.04 -15.72 33.93
CA ASN A 417 35.60 -15.96 33.78
C ASN A 417 34.84 -14.62 33.69
N GLU A 418 33.85 -14.55 32.79
CA GLU A 418 32.96 -13.39 32.65
C GLU A 418 31.88 -13.42 33.75
N VAL A 419 31.87 -12.43 34.64
CA VAL A 419 30.80 -12.26 35.65
C VAL A 419 29.58 -11.65 34.96
N LYS A 420 28.39 -12.20 35.24
CA LYS A 420 27.12 -11.79 34.63
C LYS A 420 26.13 -11.43 35.73
N GLU A 421 25.73 -10.16 35.77
CA GLU A 421 24.78 -9.62 36.75
C GLU A 421 23.43 -9.31 36.07
N PRO A 422 22.29 -9.72 36.64
CA PRO A 422 20.98 -9.37 36.10
C PRO A 422 20.67 -7.89 36.35
N VAL A 423 20.23 -7.21 35.29
CA VAL A 423 20.05 -5.76 35.25
C VAL A 423 18.78 -5.41 34.47
N CYS A 424 17.96 -4.53 35.06
CA CYS A 424 16.78 -3.96 34.41
C CYS A 424 17.12 -2.59 33.79
N LEU A 425 16.87 -2.44 32.49
CA LEU A 425 17.00 -1.18 31.75
C LEU A 425 15.60 -0.57 31.48
N PRO A 426 15.43 0.76 31.42
CA PRO A 426 14.17 1.37 30.98
C PRO A 426 13.90 1.06 29.51
N MET A 427 12.67 0.69 29.14
CA MET A 427 12.32 0.41 27.73
C MET A 427 12.54 1.63 26.81
N CYS A 428 12.42 2.85 27.35
CA CYS A 428 12.65 4.12 26.66
C CYS A 428 14.14 4.57 26.60
N LEU A 429 15.09 3.72 27.00
CA LEU A 429 16.53 4.05 27.04
C LEU A 429 17.14 4.03 25.64
N GLU A 430 17.75 5.14 25.22
CA GLU A 430 18.47 5.32 23.94
C GLU A 430 19.99 5.05 24.07
N GLY A 431 20.36 3.84 24.48
CA GLY A 431 21.77 3.44 24.69
C GLY A 431 22.57 3.18 23.41
N GLY A 432 21.89 3.07 22.26
CA GLY A 432 22.54 2.79 20.97
C GLY A 432 23.36 1.51 21.00
N PHE A 433 22.72 0.36 21.08
CA PHE A 433 23.39 -0.92 21.29
C PHE A 433 23.88 -1.54 19.98
N MET A 434 25.13 -1.99 19.94
CA MET A 434 25.77 -2.63 18.79
C MET A 434 26.05 -4.11 19.06
N GLU A 435 25.63 -5.00 18.17
CA GLU A 435 25.76 -6.44 18.33
C GLU A 435 27.19 -7.00 18.14
N LEU A 436 27.66 -7.79 19.10
CA LEU A 436 28.97 -8.45 19.05
C LEU A 436 28.92 -9.80 18.33
N VAL A 437 28.92 -9.75 16.99
CA VAL A 437 29.02 -10.93 16.15
C VAL A 437 30.45 -11.50 16.17
N LYS A 438 30.67 -12.56 16.95
CA LYS A 438 31.93 -13.33 16.99
C LYS A 438 32.00 -14.42 15.90
N ASP A 439 30.90 -14.68 15.21
CA ASP A 439 30.83 -15.72 14.17
C ASP A 439 31.60 -15.32 12.91
N LYS A 440 32.41 -16.26 12.40
CA LYS A 440 33.24 -16.13 11.18
C LYS A 440 32.84 -17.14 10.09
N ARG A 441 31.85 -18.00 10.35
CA ARG A 441 31.34 -19.01 9.43
C ARG A 441 30.73 -18.38 8.19
N GLN A 442 30.65 -19.17 7.13
CA GLN A 442 30.02 -18.84 5.86
C GLN A 442 28.82 -19.75 5.67
N TYR A 443 27.70 -19.19 5.23
CA TYR A 443 26.44 -19.89 5.09
C TYR A 443 25.86 -19.68 3.68
N THR A 444 25.11 -20.64 3.15
CA THR A 444 24.12 -20.38 2.09
C THR A 444 22.97 -19.52 2.65
N ILE A 445 22.14 -18.99 1.76
CA ILE A 445 20.93 -18.27 2.17
C ILE A 445 19.94 -19.18 2.93
N ALA A 446 19.78 -20.44 2.50
CA ALA A 446 18.91 -21.42 3.16
C ALA A 446 19.44 -21.86 4.55
N GLU A 447 20.77 -21.96 4.71
CA GLU A 447 21.38 -22.27 6.02
C GLU A 447 21.19 -21.10 6.99
N ILE A 448 21.49 -19.85 6.58
CA ILE A 448 21.51 -18.71 7.51
C ILE A 448 20.10 -18.37 8.03
N CYS A 449 19.07 -18.43 7.19
CA CYS A 449 17.68 -18.21 7.60
C CYS A 449 17.13 -19.32 8.52
N ARG A 450 17.68 -20.54 8.47
CA ARG A 450 17.31 -21.62 9.40
C ARG A 450 18.01 -21.54 10.75
N TRP A 451 19.13 -20.83 10.83
CA TRP A 451 19.98 -20.77 12.02
C TRP A 451 19.74 -19.52 12.89
N PHE A 452 19.34 -18.40 12.29
CA PHE A 452 19.20 -17.12 12.98
C PHE A 452 17.77 -16.55 12.88
N PRO A 453 17.24 -15.96 13.97
CA PRO A 453 15.91 -15.37 13.96
C PRO A 453 15.90 -14.08 13.13
N LEU A 454 14.94 -14.00 12.20
CA LEU A 454 14.68 -12.81 11.40
C LEU A 454 14.16 -11.65 12.28
N PRO A 455 14.54 -10.38 12.02
CA PRO A 455 15.50 -9.92 11.02
C PRO A 455 16.96 -9.92 11.52
N PHE A 456 17.91 -10.13 10.60
CA PHE A 456 19.35 -10.11 10.90
C PHE A 456 20.20 -9.51 9.77
N ASN A 457 21.37 -8.97 10.12
CA ASN A 457 22.28 -8.34 9.15
C ASN A 457 23.34 -9.33 8.64
N VAL A 458 23.66 -9.25 7.36
CA VAL A 458 24.66 -10.06 6.66
C VAL A 458 25.46 -9.22 5.67
N LYS A 459 26.48 -9.81 5.08
CA LYS A 459 27.08 -9.37 3.81
C LYS A 459 27.40 -10.59 2.95
N VAL A 460 27.38 -10.40 1.63
CA VAL A 460 27.98 -11.39 0.72
C VAL A 460 29.50 -11.43 0.98
N SER A 461 30.04 -12.64 1.03
CA SER A 461 31.46 -12.91 1.30
C SER A 461 32.13 -13.72 0.19
N VAL A 462 31.33 -14.48 -0.56
CA VAL A 462 31.70 -15.09 -1.85
C VAL A 462 30.51 -14.89 -2.77
N ARG A 463 30.75 -14.30 -3.95
CA ARG A 463 29.72 -14.09 -4.98
C ARG A 463 29.25 -15.43 -5.58
N ASP A 464 28.03 -15.47 -6.10
CA ASP A 464 27.56 -16.60 -6.91
C ASP A 464 28.22 -16.55 -8.29
N LEU A 465 29.13 -17.49 -8.55
CA LEU A 465 29.83 -17.63 -9.84
C LEU A 465 28.95 -18.20 -10.96
N SER A 466 27.73 -18.64 -10.65
CA SER A 466 26.78 -19.15 -11.65
C SER A 466 25.86 -18.06 -12.24
N LEU A 467 25.91 -16.84 -11.70
CA LEU A 467 25.27 -15.66 -12.27
C LEU A 467 26.26 -14.90 -13.15
N LYS A 468 25.80 -14.36 -14.30
CA LYS A 468 26.61 -13.50 -15.17
C LYS A 468 27.04 -12.22 -14.44
N VAL A 469 26.13 -11.65 -13.64
CA VAL A 469 26.33 -10.50 -12.75
C VAL A 469 25.68 -10.82 -11.42
N ASP A 470 26.44 -10.76 -10.32
CA ASP A 470 25.90 -10.90 -8.97
C ASP A 470 25.77 -9.51 -8.33
N VAL A 471 24.54 -8.98 -8.33
CA VAL A 471 24.22 -7.64 -7.80
C VAL A 471 24.51 -7.56 -6.30
N LEU A 472 24.26 -8.64 -5.54
CA LEU A 472 24.44 -8.67 -4.08
C LEU A 472 25.91 -8.65 -3.67
N ALA A 473 26.81 -9.11 -4.54
CA ALA A 473 28.25 -9.11 -4.27
C ALA A 473 28.85 -7.70 -4.11
N GLY A 474 28.22 -6.67 -4.70
CA GLY A 474 28.62 -5.27 -4.55
C GLY A 474 28.04 -4.58 -3.31
N VAL A 475 27.09 -5.21 -2.60
CA VAL A 475 26.33 -4.56 -1.52
C VAL A 475 27.12 -4.62 -0.19
N PRO A 476 27.37 -3.48 0.48
CA PRO A 476 28.20 -3.40 1.69
C PRO A 476 27.59 -4.12 2.91
N GLY A 477 26.27 -4.24 2.95
CA GLY A 477 25.52 -4.96 3.97
C GLY A 477 24.06 -5.11 3.58
N LEU A 478 23.49 -6.26 3.90
CA LEU A 478 22.09 -6.61 3.66
C LEU A 478 21.43 -6.92 4.99
N ARG A 479 20.22 -6.42 5.21
CA ARG A 479 19.32 -6.85 6.26
C ARG A 479 18.42 -7.91 5.66
N ILE A 480 18.48 -9.14 6.17
CA ILE A 480 17.52 -10.19 5.83
C ILE A 480 16.31 -10.00 6.73
N GLU A 481 15.13 -9.93 6.14
CA GLU A 481 13.93 -9.45 6.82
C GLU A 481 12.84 -10.51 6.94
N GLU A 482 12.54 -11.24 5.87
CA GLU A 482 11.36 -12.10 5.77
C GLU A 482 11.54 -13.21 4.73
N GLU A 483 10.89 -14.35 4.94
CA GLU A 483 10.76 -15.42 3.94
C GLU A 483 9.35 -15.33 3.32
N ILE A 484 9.29 -15.12 2.00
CA ILE A 484 8.08 -14.89 1.23
C ILE A 484 7.84 -16.07 0.28
N SER A 485 6.56 -16.46 0.15
CA SER A 485 6.10 -17.47 -0.81
C SER A 485 5.47 -16.78 -2.01
N ASP A 486 6.17 -16.78 -3.14
CA ASP A 486 5.86 -16.01 -4.33
C ASP A 486 5.24 -16.90 -5.42
N PRO A 487 4.03 -16.62 -5.93
CA PRO A 487 3.43 -17.40 -7.02
C PRO A 487 4.20 -17.17 -8.33
N CYS A 488 4.62 -18.26 -8.97
CA CYS A 488 5.38 -18.26 -10.22
C CYS A 488 4.83 -19.29 -11.22
N LEU A 489 5.04 -19.01 -12.52
CA LEU A 489 4.93 -19.99 -13.60
C LEU A 489 6.33 -20.31 -14.13
N LEU A 490 6.60 -21.59 -14.44
CA LEU A 490 7.78 -21.97 -15.21
C LEU A 490 7.47 -21.90 -16.70
N VAL A 491 8.19 -21.02 -17.43
CA VAL A 491 8.01 -20.79 -18.86
C VAL A 491 9.32 -21.08 -19.60
N SER A 492 9.24 -21.70 -20.78
CA SER A 492 10.35 -21.83 -21.73
C SER A 492 9.98 -21.31 -23.11
N ASN A 493 10.99 -21.07 -23.94
CA ASN A 493 10.79 -20.93 -25.38
C ASN A 493 10.44 -22.27 -26.05
N ASP A 494 10.01 -22.21 -27.30
CA ASP A 494 9.67 -23.39 -28.13
C ASP A 494 10.83 -24.38 -28.30
N GLU A 495 12.08 -23.89 -28.29
CA GLU A 495 13.30 -24.69 -28.46
C GLU A 495 13.74 -25.42 -27.18
N LEU A 496 13.10 -25.17 -26.03
CA LEU A 496 13.52 -25.64 -24.70
C LEU A 496 14.96 -25.24 -24.32
N SER A 497 15.53 -24.21 -24.96
CA SER A 497 16.90 -23.75 -24.72
C SER A 497 16.99 -22.78 -23.53
N GLU A 498 15.91 -22.07 -23.22
CA GLU A 498 15.82 -21.18 -22.05
C GLU A 498 14.60 -21.49 -21.17
N PHE A 499 14.81 -21.55 -19.86
CA PHE A 499 13.77 -21.72 -18.83
C PHE A 499 13.81 -20.56 -17.84
N ARG A 500 12.66 -19.94 -17.57
CA ARG A 500 12.52 -18.77 -16.70
C ARG A 500 11.33 -18.92 -15.75
N GLU A 501 11.47 -18.34 -14.56
CA GLU A 501 10.36 -18.14 -13.63
C GLU A 501 9.69 -16.80 -13.94
N VAL A 502 8.37 -16.79 -14.06
CA VAL A 502 7.58 -15.58 -14.29
C VAL A 502 6.72 -15.31 -13.04
N PRO A 503 7.00 -14.24 -12.27
CA PRO A 503 6.31 -13.96 -11.00
C PRO A 503 4.95 -13.30 -11.23
N ILE A 504 3.88 -13.95 -10.76
CA ILE A 504 2.49 -13.58 -11.09
C ILE A 504 2.08 -12.22 -10.50
N ASN A 505 2.60 -11.88 -9.33
CA ASN A 505 2.25 -10.63 -8.63
C ASN A 505 3.00 -9.39 -9.15
N ARG A 506 4.02 -9.57 -9.99
CA ARG A 506 4.91 -8.49 -10.47
C ARG A 506 5.02 -8.40 -11.99
N THR A 507 4.51 -9.39 -12.71
CA THR A 507 4.45 -9.40 -14.17
C THR A 507 2.99 -9.38 -14.62
N ASP A 508 2.60 -8.36 -15.39
CA ASP A 508 1.27 -8.28 -15.99
C ASP A 508 1.36 -8.69 -17.46
N LEU A 509 0.96 -9.93 -17.75
CA LEU A 509 0.94 -10.50 -19.10
C LEU A 509 -0.37 -11.26 -19.33
N ILE A 510 -0.82 -11.21 -20.59
CA ILE A 510 -2.01 -11.90 -21.05
C ILE A 510 -1.65 -12.83 -22.20
N LEU A 511 -1.98 -14.11 -22.02
CA LEU A 511 -1.53 -15.20 -22.88
C LEU A 511 -2.74 -15.88 -23.55
N SER A 512 -2.68 -16.11 -24.86
CA SER A 512 -3.63 -16.99 -25.55
C SER A 512 -3.10 -18.42 -25.52
N ILE A 513 -3.89 -19.34 -24.97
CA ILE A 513 -3.54 -20.76 -24.88
C ILE A 513 -3.99 -21.44 -26.18
N LYS A 514 -3.09 -22.19 -26.82
CA LYS A 514 -3.40 -22.88 -28.08
C LYS A 514 -3.71 -24.36 -27.90
N GLN A 515 -2.79 -25.09 -27.27
CA GLN A 515 -2.89 -26.55 -27.13
C GLN A 515 -2.03 -27.06 -25.98
N HIS A 516 -2.35 -28.26 -25.50
CA HIS A 516 -1.48 -29.02 -24.60
C HIS A 516 -0.15 -29.39 -25.31
N TRP A 517 0.95 -29.40 -24.56
CA TRP A 517 2.28 -29.69 -25.08
C TRP A 517 2.66 -31.15 -24.80
N ALA A 518 2.99 -31.92 -25.84
CA ALA A 518 3.19 -33.36 -25.75
C ALA A 518 4.67 -33.81 -25.67
N GLY A 519 5.59 -32.91 -25.29
CA GLY A 519 7.03 -33.20 -25.20
C GLY A 519 7.46 -33.76 -23.83
N GLU A 520 8.76 -34.06 -23.69
CA GLU A 520 9.31 -34.54 -22.40
C GLU A 520 9.32 -33.44 -21.34
N ASN A 521 8.84 -33.77 -20.13
CA ASN A 521 8.96 -32.89 -18.97
C ASN A 521 10.44 -32.50 -18.70
N PRO A 522 10.75 -31.21 -18.51
CA PRO A 522 12.12 -30.76 -18.34
C PRO A 522 12.73 -31.29 -17.04
N LYS A 523 13.91 -31.92 -17.16
CA LYS A 523 14.70 -32.46 -16.03
C LYS A 523 15.61 -31.40 -15.37
N TYR A 524 15.50 -30.14 -15.78
CA TYR A 524 16.41 -29.07 -15.38
C TYR A 524 15.94 -28.32 -14.14
N SER A 525 16.83 -28.17 -13.16
CA SER A 525 16.64 -27.20 -12.07
C SER A 525 16.81 -25.78 -12.62
N VAL A 526 15.72 -25.02 -12.67
CA VAL A 526 15.73 -23.61 -13.04
C VAL A 526 16.59 -22.84 -12.05
N LYS A 527 17.45 -21.94 -12.54
CA LYS A 527 18.19 -21.01 -11.69
C LYS A 527 17.48 -19.67 -11.71
N SER A 528 16.72 -19.39 -10.66
CA SER A 528 16.09 -18.09 -10.48
C SER A 528 17.15 -16.99 -10.34
N ALA A 529 16.90 -15.85 -10.97
CA ALA A 529 17.71 -14.65 -10.76
C ALA A 529 17.36 -13.96 -9.44
N ILE A 530 18.32 -13.19 -8.90
CA ILE A 530 18.04 -12.17 -7.89
C ILE A 530 17.24 -11.06 -8.57
N GLU A 531 16.20 -10.58 -7.92
CA GLU A 531 15.37 -9.49 -8.40
C GLU A 531 15.55 -8.27 -7.49
N GLU A 532 15.84 -7.10 -8.08
CA GLU A 532 15.80 -5.80 -7.39
C GLU A 532 14.39 -5.23 -7.55
N ILE A 533 13.71 -4.93 -6.44
CA ILE A 533 12.31 -4.49 -6.44
C ILE A 533 12.21 -3.01 -6.06
N SER A 534 11.20 -2.32 -6.59
CA SER A 534 10.91 -0.93 -6.25
C SER A 534 10.50 -0.76 -4.78
N GLU A 535 10.64 0.45 -4.26
CA GLU A 535 10.17 0.84 -2.92
C GLU A 535 8.67 0.53 -2.74
N ASP A 536 7.84 0.80 -3.76
CA ASP A 536 6.41 0.51 -3.75
C ASP A 536 6.12 -1.00 -3.69
N CYS A 537 6.88 -1.82 -4.42
CA CYS A 537 6.74 -3.27 -4.38
C CYS A 537 7.17 -3.84 -3.02
N TYR A 538 8.28 -3.35 -2.46
CA TYR A 538 8.73 -3.67 -1.11
C TYR A 538 7.65 -3.34 -0.07
N TYR A 539 7.08 -2.14 -0.11
CA TYR A 539 6.02 -1.80 0.83
C TYR A 539 4.75 -2.61 0.57
N THR A 540 4.33 -2.87 -0.67
CA THR A 540 3.16 -3.71 -0.95
C THR A 540 3.30 -5.11 -0.34
N LEU A 541 4.48 -5.72 -0.44
CA LEU A 541 4.79 -7.01 0.20
C LEU A 541 4.77 -6.94 1.74
N ARG A 542 5.17 -5.82 2.34
CA ARG A 542 5.36 -5.68 3.80
C ARG A 542 4.27 -4.93 4.56
N ARG A 543 3.39 -4.18 3.88
CA ARG A 543 2.47 -3.20 4.47
C ARG A 543 1.62 -3.78 5.59
N TYR A 544 1.26 -5.05 5.45
CA TYR A 544 0.43 -5.77 6.38
C TYR A 544 1.22 -6.52 7.47
N ALA A 545 2.52 -6.78 7.27
CA ALA A 545 3.39 -7.41 8.26
C ALA A 545 3.81 -6.47 9.41
N VAL A 546 3.70 -5.16 9.23
CA VAL A 546 4.19 -4.13 10.18
C VAL A 546 3.08 -3.60 11.12
N ALA A 547 1.81 -3.90 10.85
CA ALA A 547 0.65 -3.33 11.57
C ALA A 547 0.56 -3.66 13.08
N THR A 548 1.40 -4.56 13.60
CA THR A 548 1.44 -4.93 15.03
C THR A 548 2.60 -4.31 15.81
N VAL A 549 3.40 -3.41 15.20
CA VAL A 549 4.53 -2.77 15.88
C VAL A 549 4.05 -1.59 16.72
N THR A 550 3.96 -1.78 18.04
CA THR A 550 3.81 -0.66 18.96
C THR A 550 5.06 0.24 18.90
N PRO A 551 4.93 1.57 18.93
CA PRO A 551 6.10 2.45 19.06
C PRO A 551 6.75 2.24 20.44
N PRO A 552 8.07 2.50 20.58
CA PRO A 552 8.73 2.44 21.87
C PRO A 552 8.05 3.39 22.88
N PRO A 553 7.93 3.00 24.16
CA PRO A 553 7.27 3.81 25.17
C PRO A 553 7.99 5.16 25.33
N ARG A 554 7.24 6.26 25.27
CA ARG A 554 7.82 7.60 25.45
C ARG A 554 8.28 7.76 26.90
N PRO A 555 9.44 8.42 27.16
CA PRO A 555 9.86 8.74 28.51
C PRO A 555 8.74 9.50 29.27
N PRO A 556 8.38 9.11 30.50
CA PRO A 556 7.40 9.84 31.29
C PRO A 556 7.84 11.30 31.50
N LYS A 557 6.86 12.21 31.43
CA LYS A 557 7.10 13.65 31.63
C LYS A 557 7.71 13.87 33.02
N LYS A 558 8.95 14.38 33.08
CA LYS A 558 9.67 14.64 34.34
C LYS A 558 8.75 15.37 35.33
N PRO A 559 8.46 14.81 36.52
CA PRO A 559 7.68 15.53 37.51
C PRO A 559 8.49 16.76 37.94
N LYS A 560 8.01 17.95 37.58
CA LYS A 560 8.55 19.20 38.13
C LYS A 560 8.29 19.18 39.63
N GLN A 561 9.31 18.84 40.44
CA GLN A 561 9.23 19.13 41.86
C GLN A 561 9.01 20.64 42.01
N PRO A 562 7.92 21.10 42.66
CA PRO A 562 7.77 22.51 42.94
C PRO A 562 8.92 22.94 43.86
N PRO A 563 9.53 24.11 43.66
CA PRO A 563 10.62 24.57 44.51
C PRO A 563 10.14 24.63 45.97
N PRO A 564 11.01 24.30 46.95
CA PRO A 564 10.62 24.30 48.36
C PRO A 564 10.10 25.67 48.75
N ARG A 565 8.86 25.72 49.27
CA ARG A 565 8.26 26.98 49.73
C ARG A 565 9.09 27.53 50.89
N PRO A 566 9.45 28.83 50.88
CA PRO A 566 10.13 29.43 52.02
C PRO A 566 9.22 29.39 53.26
N PRO A 567 9.79 29.28 54.48
CA PRO A 567 9.02 29.17 55.71
C PRO A 567 8.19 30.44 55.93
N LYS A 568 6.87 30.26 56.15
CA LYS A 568 5.97 31.37 56.47
C LYS A 568 6.28 31.92 57.87
N MET A 569 6.68 33.18 57.95
CA MET A 569 6.60 33.91 59.22
C MET A 569 5.14 34.16 59.59
N LEU A 570 4.80 33.90 60.86
CA LEU A 570 3.53 34.28 61.45
C LEU A 570 3.52 35.79 61.70
N SER A 571 2.43 36.46 61.31
CA SER A 571 2.07 37.79 61.78
C SER A 571 0.58 37.83 62.09
N SER A 572 0.21 38.54 63.15
CA SER A 572 -1.04 38.37 63.87
C SER A 572 -2.05 39.51 63.66
N ARG A 573 -3.29 39.11 63.37
CA ARG A 573 -4.56 39.66 63.89
C ARG A 573 -4.80 41.18 63.89
N SER A 574 -5.86 41.59 63.21
CA SER A 574 -6.86 42.53 63.77
C SER A 574 -8.27 42.18 63.26
N GLU A 575 -9.29 42.49 64.07
CA GLU A 575 -10.69 42.05 63.89
C GLU A 575 -11.61 43.22 63.49
N SER A 576 -12.71 42.94 62.77
CA SER A 576 -14.06 43.46 63.13
C SER A 576 -15.21 42.83 62.33
N ALA A 577 -16.36 42.75 63.02
CA ALA A 577 -17.74 42.41 62.63
C ALA A 577 -18.29 43.11 61.35
N ASN A 578 -19.42 42.72 60.71
CA ASN A 578 -20.46 41.69 60.94
C ASN A 578 -21.25 41.45 59.63
N SER A 579 -21.90 40.29 59.46
CA SER A 579 -23.27 40.06 58.90
C SER A 579 -23.45 38.67 58.28
N ASP A 580 -24.70 38.21 58.21
CA ASP A 580 -25.06 36.79 58.25
C ASP A 580 -25.21 36.06 56.90
N ASN A 581 -25.25 34.72 57.01
CA ASN A 581 -25.91 33.77 56.11
C ASN A 581 -25.46 33.70 54.64
N SER A 582 -24.62 32.71 54.31
CA SER A 582 -25.05 31.57 53.47
C SER A 582 -23.95 30.51 53.29
N SER A 583 -24.33 29.24 53.39
CA SER A 583 -23.47 28.11 53.07
C SER A 583 -23.57 27.76 51.58
N CYS A 584 -22.58 28.15 50.77
CA CYS A 584 -22.51 27.78 49.36
C CYS A 584 -21.14 27.22 48.97
N SER A 585 -21.06 25.90 48.86
CA SER A 585 -20.02 25.22 48.08
C SER A 585 -20.29 25.45 46.59
N PRO A 586 -19.30 25.86 45.77
CA PRO A 586 -19.48 25.92 44.33
C PRO A 586 -19.54 24.49 43.77
N LYS A 587 -20.73 24.06 43.35
CA LYS A 587 -20.95 22.79 42.66
C LYS A 587 -20.34 22.84 41.26
N SER A 588 -19.79 21.72 40.80
CA SER A 588 -19.55 21.48 39.38
C SER A 588 -20.88 21.50 38.62
N LEU A 589 -21.03 22.36 37.61
CA LEU A 589 -22.15 22.29 36.70
C LEU A 589 -21.85 21.29 35.57
N ARG A 590 -22.49 20.13 35.65
CA ARG A 590 -22.91 19.40 34.45
C ARG A 590 -23.99 20.23 33.74
N VAL A 591 -24.03 20.17 32.42
CA VAL A 591 -25.24 20.44 31.63
C VAL A 591 -25.46 19.23 30.72
N GLU A 592 -26.71 18.81 30.60
CA GLU A 592 -27.14 17.56 29.96
C GLU A 592 -27.73 17.77 28.55
N PRO A 593 -27.88 16.70 27.75
CA PRO A 593 -28.31 16.78 26.35
C PRO A 593 -29.85 16.66 26.20
N PHE A 594 -30.44 17.43 25.29
CA PHE A 594 -31.85 17.38 24.85
C PHE A 594 -31.99 18.24 23.56
N LYS A 595 -32.81 17.94 22.53
CA LYS A 595 -33.87 16.93 22.34
C LYS A 595 -33.91 16.35 20.91
N GLN A 596 -34.61 15.23 20.78
CA GLN A 596 -35.31 14.76 19.59
C GLN A 596 -36.82 14.93 19.87
N ASP A 597 -37.64 15.39 18.92
CA ASP A 597 -39.11 15.50 19.07
C ASP A 597 -39.80 14.82 17.86
N ASP A 598 -41.00 14.28 18.11
CA ASP A 598 -41.64 13.22 17.32
C ASP A 598 -42.65 13.66 16.23
N PHE A 599 -43.06 12.66 15.44
CA PHE A 599 -44.10 12.68 14.40
C PHE A 599 -45.46 13.28 14.80
N MET A 600 -46.15 13.85 13.80
CA MET A 600 -47.62 13.79 13.67
C MET A 600 -48.05 13.66 12.19
N GLN A 601 -49.25 13.13 11.95
CA GLN A 601 -49.65 12.43 10.71
C GLN A 601 -50.91 13.06 10.03
N CYS A 602 -51.31 12.51 8.86
CA CYS A 602 -52.54 12.79 8.07
C CYS A 602 -52.55 14.06 7.18
N SER A 603 -53.20 14.10 6.00
CA SER A 603 -53.90 13.07 5.21
C SER A 603 -54.21 13.57 3.77
N ASP A 604 -54.54 12.66 2.84
CA ASP A 604 -54.91 12.95 1.44
C ASP A 604 -56.11 13.91 1.24
N SER A 605 -56.11 14.68 0.14
CA SER A 605 -57.29 14.90 -0.74
C SER A 605 -57.00 15.67 -2.04
N LYS A 606 -57.93 15.58 -3.01
CA LYS A 606 -57.78 15.90 -4.45
C LYS A 606 -58.26 17.31 -4.87
N ASN A 607 -58.01 17.65 -6.15
CA ASN A 607 -58.57 18.73 -6.99
C ASN A 607 -57.99 20.15 -6.74
N GLY A 608 -57.90 21.07 -7.71
CA GLY A 608 -58.15 20.99 -9.15
C GLY A 608 -58.47 22.36 -9.80
N ASN A 609 -57.76 22.69 -10.89
CA ASN A 609 -58.03 23.72 -11.93
C ASN A 609 -57.93 25.25 -11.67
N ASP A 610 -57.28 25.90 -12.67
CA ASP A 610 -57.67 27.15 -13.36
C ASP A 610 -57.50 28.56 -12.73
N LYS A 611 -56.53 29.37 -13.22
CA LYS A 611 -56.66 30.31 -14.39
C LYS A 611 -55.71 31.54 -14.37
N LYS A 612 -55.05 31.73 -15.54
CA LYS A 612 -54.76 32.98 -16.28
C LYS A 612 -53.66 33.99 -15.84
N ILE A 613 -52.73 34.17 -16.79
CA ILE A 613 -51.81 35.30 -17.02
C ILE A 613 -52.60 36.51 -17.60
N PRO A 614 -52.21 37.77 -17.30
CA PRO A 614 -51.47 38.65 -18.25
C PRO A 614 -50.39 39.54 -17.56
N SER A 615 -49.49 40.31 -18.19
CA SER A 615 -48.92 40.34 -19.57
C SER A 615 -47.73 41.35 -19.64
N SER A 616 -46.72 41.12 -20.48
CA SER A 616 -45.69 42.12 -20.90
C SER A 616 -46.20 42.97 -22.10
N PRO A 617 -45.65 44.17 -22.43
CA PRO A 617 -44.30 44.38 -23.01
C PRO A 617 -43.60 45.65 -22.42
N ASP A 618 -42.47 46.24 -22.85
CA ASP A 618 -41.62 46.27 -24.07
C ASP A 618 -40.24 46.91 -23.64
N THR A 619 -39.13 47.05 -24.40
CA THR A 619 -38.75 46.71 -25.79
C THR A 619 -37.20 46.58 -25.93
N PHE A 620 -36.65 46.55 -27.16
CA PHE A 620 -35.21 46.45 -27.49
C PHE A 620 -34.60 47.81 -28.00
N PRO A 621 -33.29 47.89 -28.32
CA PRO A 621 -32.84 47.54 -29.68
C PRO A 621 -31.49 46.80 -29.81
N LYS A 622 -31.42 45.89 -30.80
CA LYS A 622 -30.21 45.40 -31.53
C LYS A 622 -29.80 46.48 -32.59
N PRO A 623 -28.56 46.54 -33.16
CA PRO A 623 -27.86 45.45 -33.89
C PRO A 623 -26.30 45.50 -33.71
N ILE A 624 -25.40 44.89 -34.51
CA ILE A 624 -25.46 44.14 -35.78
C ILE A 624 -24.50 42.91 -35.81
N LEU A 625 -23.74 42.66 -36.89
CA LEU A 625 -22.91 41.46 -37.15
C LEU A 625 -21.79 41.75 -38.19
N GLN A 626 -20.60 41.14 -38.04
CA GLN A 626 -19.67 40.72 -39.13
C GLN A 626 -18.99 39.42 -38.65
N LYS A 627 -19.20 38.23 -39.27
CA LYS A 627 -18.49 37.64 -40.45
C LYS A 627 -16.96 37.49 -40.24
N ALA A 628 -16.23 36.43 -40.64
CA ALA A 628 -16.48 35.12 -41.29
C ALA A 628 -15.10 34.36 -41.38
N LEU A 629 -14.90 33.05 -41.59
CA LEU A 629 -15.70 31.80 -41.62
C LEU A 629 -14.72 30.57 -41.55
N ALA A 630 -15.21 29.35 -41.29
CA ALA A 630 -14.44 28.13 -40.94
C ALA A 630 -13.50 27.52 -42.02
N LYS A 631 -12.47 26.79 -41.56
CA LYS A 631 -12.05 25.43 -42.01
C LYS A 631 -10.89 24.88 -41.17
N GLY A 632 -10.86 23.56 -40.94
CA GLY A 632 -9.76 22.86 -40.24
C GLY A 632 -8.99 21.89 -41.14
N ARG A 633 -7.90 21.32 -40.58
CA ARG A 633 -7.12 20.12 -40.96
C ARG A 633 -6.16 19.85 -39.77
N SER A 634 -6.14 18.65 -39.19
CA SER A 634 -5.44 17.43 -39.65
C SER A 634 -3.93 17.60 -39.61
N LEU A 635 -3.28 16.88 -38.69
CA LEU A 635 -1.82 16.80 -38.55
C LEU A 635 -1.31 15.59 -39.35
N ASP A 636 -1.02 15.82 -40.63
CA ASP A 636 -0.13 14.98 -41.44
C ASP A 636 0.46 15.88 -42.55
N ASP A 637 1.69 15.60 -42.95
CA ASP A 637 2.53 16.36 -43.91
C ASP A 637 2.82 17.85 -43.60
N MET A 638 4.03 18.15 -43.11
CA MET A 638 5.09 18.52 -44.08
C MET A 638 6.52 18.50 -43.51
N SER A 639 7.43 18.13 -44.41
CA SER A 639 8.87 18.04 -44.25
C SER A 639 9.62 19.38 -44.24
N ILE A 640 10.73 19.42 -43.50
CA ILE A 640 12.03 20.04 -43.82
C ILE A 640 12.01 21.28 -44.76
N GLY A 641 12.30 22.45 -44.19
CA GLY A 641 12.76 23.64 -44.91
C GLY A 641 13.62 24.52 -43.99
N LYS A 642 14.85 24.85 -44.40
CA LYS A 642 15.81 25.62 -43.59
C LYS A 642 15.60 27.14 -43.72
N ASN A 643 15.92 27.85 -42.64
CA ASN A 643 16.73 29.09 -42.53
C ASN A 643 16.23 29.84 -41.27
N GLU A 644 17.00 29.83 -40.20
CA GLU A 644 17.98 30.88 -39.84
C GLU A 644 17.29 32.19 -39.41
N ASP A 645 17.04 32.32 -38.09
CA ASP A 645 17.56 33.44 -37.28
C ASP A 645 17.54 33.06 -35.78
N ASP A 646 18.35 33.76 -34.99
CA ASP A 646 18.81 33.48 -33.62
C ASP A 646 17.72 33.35 -32.53
N ASP A 647 17.91 32.38 -31.61
CA ASP A 647 17.87 32.57 -30.14
C ASP A 647 18.06 31.21 -29.42
N THR A 648 19.30 30.89 -29.03
CA THR A 648 19.61 29.76 -28.12
C THR A 648 20.43 30.24 -26.92
N ASP A 649 19.77 30.39 -25.77
CA ASP A 649 20.44 30.62 -24.49
C ASP A 649 21.01 29.29 -23.95
N VAL A 650 22.30 29.07 -24.21
CA VAL A 650 23.07 27.93 -23.71
C VAL A 650 23.87 28.41 -22.50
N HIS A 651 23.58 27.87 -21.32
CA HIS A 651 24.33 28.18 -20.11
C HIS A 651 25.68 27.44 -20.08
N ASP A 652 26.73 28.12 -20.54
CA ASP A 652 28.11 27.69 -20.31
C ASP A 652 28.49 27.83 -18.83
N TYR A 653 28.79 26.70 -18.19
CA TYR A 653 29.41 26.68 -16.86
C TYR A 653 30.94 26.66 -17.02
N GLU A 654 31.60 27.79 -16.76
CA GLU A 654 33.06 27.82 -16.65
C GLU A 654 33.53 26.94 -15.48
N TYR A 655 34.46 26.02 -15.78
CA TYR A 655 35.02 25.09 -14.80
C TYR A 655 36.14 25.79 -14.01
N ILE A 656 35.89 26.10 -12.74
CA ILE A 656 36.90 26.65 -11.82
C ILE A 656 37.84 25.52 -11.39
N ASP A 657 39.14 25.66 -11.67
CA ASP A 657 40.16 24.70 -11.27
C ASP A 657 40.47 24.75 -9.75
N GLU A 658 41.11 23.69 -9.22
CA GLU A 658 41.48 23.58 -7.80
C GLU A 658 42.43 24.71 -7.35
N ASP A 659 43.30 25.21 -8.24
CA ASP A 659 44.27 26.27 -7.91
C ASP A 659 43.57 27.63 -7.72
N GLN A 660 42.53 27.92 -8.50
CA GLN A 660 41.65 29.08 -8.29
C GLN A 660 40.82 28.92 -7.01
N LEU A 661 40.31 27.72 -6.74
CA LEU A 661 39.55 27.39 -5.53
C LEU A 661 40.39 27.57 -4.26
N ASP A 662 41.66 27.15 -4.28
CA ASP A 662 42.59 27.36 -3.16
C ASP A 662 43.03 28.82 -3.01
N ASN A 663 43.17 29.59 -4.10
CA ASN A 663 43.39 31.04 -4.01
C ASN A 663 42.19 31.77 -3.37
N ILE A 664 40.95 31.37 -3.68
CA ILE A 664 39.73 31.90 -3.05
C ILE A 664 39.70 31.55 -1.55
N ARG A 665 40.01 30.30 -1.18
CA ARG A 665 40.13 29.88 0.23
C ARG A 665 41.21 30.68 0.99
N LYS A 666 42.32 31.01 0.33
CA LYS A 666 43.42 31.81 0.90
C LYS A 666 43.00 33.25 1.16
N ALA A 667 42.36 33.90 0.18
CA ALA A 667 41.83 35.25 0.30
C ALA A 667 40.78 35.36 1.42
N TYR A 668 39.93 34.34 1.59
CA TYR A 668 38.93 34.31 2.66
C TYR A 668 39.56 34.22 4.06
N ASN A 669 40.62 33.42 4.22
CA ASN A 669 41.36 33.33 5.47
C ASN A 669 42.14 34.62 5.80
N GLU A 670 42.71 35.31 4.80
CA GLU A 670 43.41 36.58 5.00
C GLU A 670 42.47 37.73 5.39
N GLN A 671 41.21 37.73 4.92
CA GLN A 671 40.19 38.69 5.36
C GLN A 671 39.78 38.47 6.82
N HIS A 672 39.75 37.23 7.31
CA HIS A 672 39.39 36.92 8.69
C HIS A 672 40.44 37.31 9.75
N VAL A 673 41.69 37.57 9.34
CA VAL A 673 42.78 38.00 10.27
C VAL A 673 42.75 39.51 10.57
N ASN A 674 42.07 40.33 9.76
CA ASN A 674 42.09 41.80 9.89
C ASN A 674 40.86 42.43 10.60
N VAL A 675 39.85 41.66 11.02
CA VAL A 675 38.66 42.19 11.73
C VAL A 675 38.81 42.12 13.25
N GLY A 676 39.95 42.60 13.75
CA GLY A 676 40.24 42.61 15.18
C GLY A 676 41.31 43.61 15.58
N VAL A 677 40.95 44.91 15.69
CA VAL A 677 41.53 45.95 16.59
C VAL A 677 40.96 47.35 16.22
N LYS A 678 40.74 48.20 17.24
CA LYS A 678 40.11 49.56 17.26
C LYS A 678 38.57 49.56 17.20
N GLY A 679 37.82 50.24 18.08
CA GLY A 679 38.20 50.97 19.31
C GLY A 679 36.99 51.68 19.94
N LYS A 680 36.95 51.85 21.28
CA LYS A 680 35.96 52.71 21.98
C LYS A 680 36.22 54.19 21.64
N PRO A 681 35.19 55.04 21.46
CA PRO A 681 34.58 55.82 22.56
C PRO A 681 33.05 56.04 22.35
N SER A 682 32.27 56.82 23.11
CA SER A 682 32.21 57.18 24.55
C SER A 682 30.78 57.67 24.85
N ASN A 683 30.37 57.74 26.11
CA ASN A 683 29.13 58.38 26.55
C ASN A 683 29.01 59.84 26.02
N THR A 684 27.78 60.34 25.84
CA THR A 684 27.24 61.56 26.48
C THR A 684 25.75 61.71 26.18
N ILE A 685 24.94 61.76 27.25
CA ILE A 685 23.51 62.19 27.38
C ILE A 685 22.51 61.49 26.44
#